data_AF-A0A7Y5SKE8-F1
#
_entry.id   AF-A0A7Y5SKE8-F1
#
_cell.length_a   1.000
_cell.length_b   1.000
_cell.length_c   1.000
_cell.angle_alpha   90.00
_cell.angle_beta   90.00
_cell.angle_gamma   90.00
#
_symmetry.space_group_name_H-M   'P 1'
#
loop_
_entity.id
_entity.type
_entity.pdbx_description
1 polymer ?
#
loop_
_entity_poly.entity_id
_entity_poly.type
_entity_poly.pdbx_seq_one_letter_code
_entity_poly.pdbx_strand_id
1 'polypeptide(L)'
;MLRPAAITAIILGLAAEVVAVERPATTGEQSARPLRYHPDGADIVIANGKNHFNRPLYGSNTTFFVYAGDVPEIMMSLPGKGGTFWLGVAVGETSKWLWEAENVAARYRAGAMRYEIRDALLGPGTLTVDVIPLVEIEGAAIRVGASANAASVDLVWTFGGASGFMLGAWNFDTAGYCAEAATLFKPEDCANNECKLTETGFELRAPCHRASRGLTGLSDASEPASKLAAPSRGARLVAGTVPRGASQRLADATAMHSPNALWASSAQQLPLLVGRGALKAGESLLLALELLEEDGEAIKPERLPAALAAAEKHRAEIAARVRIHTPDPYMNAAVPAICTAADGLWEPPIYAHGGAAWHMPYLGWRGAYIASEFGWFDRAKLHFRTFAKCQVEEPAAGKPAPDPKYHWARQAPGSIIGTRGGIPTFPVKGQPAQYDMQQVFIDQLLWHLAWTGDLEFAREMWPVLESHLAWEKRCFDPDDDGLYENYVNTMISDAHHYSGSPCTQASAYVYRALRLAAKLAKLLNKDPAPFQREADRTRDALNRVLWMPQLGWYAEYRDLLGLKRLHTSAELPTVYHPIDSGVPDPFQAYQMLRYVDTAIQHVPIQRKACVLWTSNWAPYLWSVRNVVSSEVAHTALASWQAGQRDMAWNLWRGTILDSMYAGRVPGNCPGTSEHDPRQTGAATDFNCSVGMFGRALVEGLFGIVPDLLDGELLLRPGFPRDWSEASLDTPNVGYTFSRQGDTDRFVVRAKLGRPARLRLCVPARTAEVAQVTVNGQKADWKSIAAIGEPVVEVAAAQADGAHVEIRWQGDEPARVKCPDVVGLGEPMAAQFGAAKVREVNDPQKALKDVAMDAGTLRAVAAGLPGFRTAFARLEQGGLVWWAPVTFEIRAALEVCQARVDRQAGKVELTLRNNTDRPLGGSATVACGSARETLPLQAAPRSESAPLRLPAQGLVPGTNLITIDLGPRGIVRGAVVDWRPPTPEREPAFECVDLSGHFNDRITQIFKHEYRSPRSPYCSLQIPLCGFGDWCYGDKDLAPKLDDSALRTAAGDAGRFVSPQGIPLATPGPGDKPNVVFTSQWDNFPKEVAIPLAGRARHVWFLVAGSTHPMQSQLDNGEMIVGYADGRSERLPLHNPTTWWPIEGDYNLDADGFCIPGPHPPRIDLGAGRATLLDLPLNPERELRSLTVRCLANEVVVGLMSATLLRP
;
A
#
# COMPACT_ATOMS: atom_id res chain seq x y z
N MET A 1 -29.20 33.49 -31.91
CA MET A 1 -28.17 33.47 -32.97
C MET A 1 -27.09 34.48 -32.61
N LEU A 2 -25.93 34.03 -32.13
CA LEU A 2 -24.63 34.73 -32.05
C LEU A 2 -23.58 33.65 -31.71
N ARG A 3 -22.38 33.76 -32.30
CA ARG A 3 -21.48 32.66 -32.72
C ARG A 3 -20.67 31.94 -31.61
N PRO A 4 -20.27 30.66 -31.79
CA PRO A 4 -19.54 29.85 -30.81
C PRO A 4 -18.00 29.87 -30.95
N ALA A 5 -17.37 31.01 -31.25
CA ALA A 5 -15.93 31.09 -31.53
C ALA A 5 -15.05 31.70 -30.40
N ALA A 6 -15.64 32.10 -29.26
CA ALA A 6 -14.91 32.80 -28.19
C ALA A 6 -14.53 31.92 -26.97
N ILE A 7 -14.98 30.66 -26.91
CA ILE A 7 -14.75 29.77 -25.76
C ILE A 7 -13.51 28.88 -25.94
N THR A 8 -12.99 28.73 -27.17
CA THR A 8 -11.83 27.87 -27.47
C THR A 8 -10.48 28.51 -27.10
N ALA A 9 -10.41 29.84 -26.94
CA ALA A 9 -9.15 30.55 -26.67
C ALA A 9 -8.78 30.62 -25.18
N ILE A 10 -9.69 30.28 -24.25
CA ILE A 10 -9.43 30.32 -22.79
C ILE A 10 -8.87 28.98 -22.27
N ILE A 11 -9.04 27.88 -23.02
CA ILE A 11 -8.53 26.56 -22.63
C ILE A 11 -7.05 26.35 -22.99
N LEU A 12 -6.49 27.14 -23.92
CA LEU A 12 -5.09 27.03 -24.35
C LEU A 12 -4.06 27.72 -23.42
N GLY A 13 -4.52 28.54 -22.47
CA GLY A 13 -3.65 29.21 -21.48
C GLY A 13 -3.44 28.45 -20.17
N LEU A 14 -4.10 27.29 -20.00
CA LEU A 14 -4.04 26.43 -18.81
C LEU A 14 -3.07 25.25 -18.96
N ALA A 15 -2.32 25.16 -20.08
CA ALA A 15 -1.50 24.00 -20.45
C ALA A 15 0.02 24.21 -20.34
N ALA A 16 0.48 25.14 -19.49
CA ALA A 16 1.90 25.30 -19.14
C ALA A 16 2.01 25.15 -17.61
N GLU A 17 2.72 24.19 -17.02
CA GLU A 17 3.73 23.24 -17.46
C GLU A 17 3.33 21.85 -16.94
N VAL A 18 2.99 20.90 -17.80
CA VAL A 18 3.21 19.50 -17.43
C VAL A 18 4.70 19.28 -17.66
N VAL A 19 5.49 19.47 -16.60
CA VAL A 19 6.87 18.98 -16.60
C VAL A 19 6.73 17.50 -16.96
N ALA A 20 7.29 17.11 -18.10
CA ALA A 20 7.50 15.71 -18.39
C ALA A 20 8.26 15.17 -17.18
N VAL A 21 7.60 14.33 -16.38
CA VAL A 21 8.26 13.57 -15.33
C VAL A 21 9.22 12.68 -16.10
N GLU A 22 10.45 13.18 -16.33
CA GLU A 22 11.55 12.31 -16.67
C GLU A 22 11.52 11.23 -15.59
N ARG A 23 11.43 9.98 -16.05
CA ARG A 23 11.64 8.81 -15.20
C ARG A 23 12.77 9.18 -14.23
N PRO A 24 12.66 8.89 -12.91
CA PRO A 24 13.87 8.54 -12.22
C PRO A 24 14.54 7.51 -13.11
N ALA A 25 15.68 7.87 -13.69
CA ALA A 25 16.62 6.86 -14.04
C ALA A 25 16.78 6.10 -12.71
N THR A 26 16.27 4.88 -12.64
CA THR A 26 16.67 3.92 -11.62
C THR A 26 18.14 3.61 -11.92
N THR A 27 19.01 4.61 -11.76
CA THR A 27 20.45 4.55 -11.92
C THR A 27 21.12 4.34 -10.57
N GLY A 28 20.35 4.26 -9.49
CA GLY A 28 20.67 3.32 -8.43
C GLY A 28 19.93 2.03 -8.72
N GLU A 29 20.63 0.98 -9.13
CA GLU A 29 20.20 -0.36 -8.70
C GLU A 29 20.14 -0.28 -7.17
N GLN A 30 18.96 0.00 -6.58
CA GLN A 30 18.71 -0.49 -5.23
C GLN A 30 18.94 -1.99 -5.35
N SER A 31 20.08 -2.48 -4.87
CA SER A 31 20.42 -3.89 -5.00
C SER A 31 19.26 -4.67 -4.43
N ALA A 32 18.60 -5.47 -5.27
CA ALA A 32 17.50 -6.32 -4.83
C ALA A 32 17.89 -7.01 -3.53
N ARG A 33 17.06 -6.89 -2.48
CA ARG A 33 17.33 -7.54 -1.21
C ARG A 33 17.56 -9.04 -1.46
N PRO A 34 18.63 -9.64 -0.91
CA PRO A 34 18.84 -11.06 -1.09
C PRO A 34 17.67 -11.83 -0.46
N LEU A 35 17.21 -12.88 -1.15
CA LEU A 35 16.28 -13.82 -0.56
C LEU A 35 17.01 -14.54 0.59
N ARG A 36 16.46 -14.44 1.80
CA ARG A 36 16.97 -15.04 3.03
C ARG A 36 16.55 -16.49 3.16
N TYR A 37 15.30 -16.77 2.77
CA TYR A 37 14.70 -18.10 2.83
C TYR A 37 14.56 -18.69 1.43
N HIS A 38 14.53 -20.02 1.36
CA HIS A 38 14.32 -20.77 0.13
C HIS A 38 13.28 -21.88 0.33
N PRO A 39 12.49 -22.21 -0.71
CA PRO A 39 11.57 -23.33 -0.64
C PRO A 39 12.33 -24.66 -0.68
N ASP A 40 11.89 -25.62 0.12
CA ASP A 40 12.25 -27.03 0.02
C ASP A 40 10.98 -27.88 0.16
N GLY A 41 10.45 -28.30 -0.98
CA GLY A 41 9.10 -28.85 -1.07
C GLY A 41 8.05 -27.83 -0.65
N ALA A 42 7.27 -28.15 0.39
CA ALA A 42 6.25 -27.28 0.96
C ALA A 42 6.76 -26.42 2.14
N ASP A 43 8.03 -26.58 2.52
CA ASP A 43 8.61 -25.89 3.66
C ASP A 43 9.45 -24.68 3.21
N ILE A 44 9.64 -23.73 4.12
CA ILE A 44 10.47 -22.52 3.91
C ILE A 44 11.69 -22.61 4.83
N VAL A 45 12.90 -22.54 4.26
CA VAL A 45 14.14 -22.94 4.93
C VAL A 45 15.18 -21.83 4.91
N ILE A 46 15.92 -21.69 6.02
CA ILE A 46 17.14 -20.89 6.11
C ILE A 46 18.24 -21.70 6.79
N ALA A 47 19.48 -21.56 6.30
CA ALA A 47 20.66 -22.10 6.96
C ALA A 47 21.35 -20.99 7.75
N ASN A 48 21.62 -21.23 9.03
CA ASN A 48 22.31 -20.32 9.94
C ASN A 48 21.67 -18.92 10.01
N GLY A 49 20.33 -18.87 9.95
CA GLY A 49 19.58 -17.64 10.20
C GLY A 49 19.83 -17.10 11.61
N LYS A 50 19.40 -15.87 11.85
CA LYS A 50 19.82 -15.08 13.02
C LYS A 50 18.68 -14.45 13.78
N ASN A 51 17.46 -14.45 13.25
CA ASN A 51 16.35 -13.83 13.94
C ASN A 51 15.82 -14.78 15.03
N HIS A 52 15.67 -14.25 16.23
CA HIS A 52 15.00 -14.89 17.36
C HIS A 52 13.51 -14.50 17.38
N PHE A 53 12.65 -15.44 17.75
CA PHE A 53 11.22 -15.19 17.98
C PHE A 53 10.51 -14.42 16.86
N ASN A 54 10.91 -14.60 15.59
CA ASN A 54 10.35 -13.91 14.43
C ASN A 54 9.13 -14.61 13.83
N ARG A 55 8.80 -15.85 14.24
CA ARG A 55 7.66 -16.58 13.69
C ARG A 55 6.69 -17.03 14.79
N PRO A 56 5.47 -16.47 14.86
CA PRO A 56 4.41 -17.01 15.68
C PRO A 56 3.85 -18.31 15.06
N LEU A 57 3.57 -19.28 15.93
CA LEU A 57 2.96 -20.57 15.61
C LEU A 57 1.62 -20.65 16.34
N TYR A 58 0.53 -20.71 15.58
CA TYR A 58 -0.86 -20.75 16.05
C TYR A 58 -1.34 -22.20 16.22
N GLY A 59 -2.19 -22.48 17.22
CA GLY A 59 -2.66 -23.84 17.49
C GLY A 59 -4.08 -23.98 18.02
N SER A 60 -4.48 -23.14 18.99
CA SER A 60 -5.73 -23.31 19.74
C SER A 60 -6.87 -22.37 19.31
N ASN A 61 -6.67 -21.58 18.24
CA ASN A 61 -7.59 -20.49 17.84
C ASN A 61 -7.98 -19.58 19.02
N THR A 62 -6.97 -19.14 19.80
CA THR A 62 -7.07 -18.15 20.90
C THR A 62 -6.02 -17.05 20.70
N THR A 63 -6.01 -16.05 21.58
CA THR A 63 -4.94 -15.03 21.63
C THR A 63 -3.54 -15.59 21.93
N PHE A 64 -3.44 -16.88 22.29
CA PHE A 64 -2.18 -17.55 22.55
C PHE A 64 -1.50 -18.01 21.26
N PHE A 65 -0.18 -17.85 21.21
CA PHE A 65 0.68 -18.49 20.22
C PHE A 65 2.06 -18.74 20.82
N VAL A 66 2.83 -19.57 20.12
CA VAL A 66 4.21 -19.87 20.48
C VAL A 66 5.15 -19.22 19.49
N TYR A 67 6.11 -18.45 19.96
CA TYR A 67 7.16 -17.91 19.12
C TYR A 67 8.28 -18.93 18.94
N ALA A 68 8.66 -19.14 17.70
CA ALA A 68 9.89 -19.77 17.27
C ALA A 68 10.70 -18.77 16.42
N GLY A 69 11.87 -19.16 15.94
CA GLY A 69 12.58 -18.33 14.98
C GLY A 69 13.62 -19.07 14.16
N ASP A 70 14.62 -18.35 13.63
CA ASP A 70 15.70 -18.95 12.85
C ASP A 70 16.61 -19.86 13.71
N VAL A 71 16.54 -19.72 15.04
CA VAL A 71 17.31 -20.48 16.02
C VAL A 71 16.39 -21.28 16.97
N PRO A 72 16.85 -22.41 17.53
CA PRO A 72 16.02 -23.34 18.33
C PRO A 72 15.72 -22.83 19.75
N GLU A 73 15.01 -21.71 19.81
CA GLU A 73 14.44 -21.12 21.02
C GLU A 73 12.92 -21.01 20.90
N ILE A 74 12.23 -21.12 22.03
CA ILE A 74 10.77 -21.17 22.07
C ILE A 74 10.28 -20.22 23.14
N MET A 75 9.32 -19.36 22.83
CA MET A 75 8.71 -18.46 23.80
C MET A 75 7.19 -18.63 23.80
N MET A 76 6.61 -18.82 24.98
CA MET A 76 5.16 -18.83 25.16
C MET A 76 4.65 -17.40 25.21
N SER A 77 3.66 -17.06 24.38
CA SER A 77 3.05 -15.74 24.41
C SER A 77 1.80 -15.71 25.28
N LEU A 78 1.75 -14.71 26.16
CA LEU A 78 0.59 -14.32 26.96
C LEU A 78 0.55 -12.81 26.85
N PRO A 79 -0.27 -12.20 25.96
CA PRO A 79 -0.01 -10.92 25.30
C PRO A 79 1.20 -10.18 25.90
N GLY A 80 2.42 -10.57 25.46
CA GLY A 80 3.66 -10.43 26.26
C GLY A 80 4.42 -11.76 26.48
N LYS A 81 5.40 -11.75 27.39
CA LYS A 81 6.36 -12.86 27.63
C LYS A 81 5.89 -13.83 28.72
N GLY A 82 5.30 -14.97 28.32
CA GLY A 82 4.80 -16.01 29.21
C GLY A 82 5.85 -17.03 29.69
N GLY A 83 7.07 -16.96 29.17
CA GLY A 83 8.20 -17.82 29.52
C GLY A 83 8.99 -18.23 28.27
N THR A 84 10.29 -18.43 28.42
CA THR A 84 11.21 -18.86 27.36
C THR A 84 11.82 -20.21 27.70
N PHE A 85 11.86 -21.06 26.68
CA PHE A 85 12.41 -22.40 26.72
C PHE A 85 13.63 -22.50 25.82
N TRP A 86 14.75 -22.96 26.39
CA TRP A 86 16.00 -23.20 25.67
C TRP A 86 16.40 -24.67 25.74
N LEU A 87 17.10 -25.10 24.69
CA LEU A 87 17.68 -26.44 24.57
C LEU A 87 19.21 -26.32 24.42
N GLY A 88 19.94 -27.24 25.02
CA GLY A 88 21.39 -27.36 24.92
C GLY A 88 21.85 -28.81 24.99
N VAL A 89 23.11 -29.03 24.66
CA VAL A 89 23.76 -30.35 24.74
C VAL A 89 24.98 -30.29 25.65
N ALA A 90 25.25 -31.39 26.34
CA ALA A 90 26.44 -31.56 27.18
C ALA A 90 27.12 -32.91 26.96
N VAL A 91 28.46 -32.89 26.89
CA VAL A 91 29.33 -34.07 26.82
C VAL A 91 30.49 -33.85 27.79
N GLY A 92 30.46 -34.54 28.93
CA GLY A 92 31.41 -34.31 30.02
C GLY A 92 31.36 -32.86 30.51
N GLU A 93 32.52 -32.20 30.55
CA GLU A 93 32.66 -30.79 30.97
C GLU A 93 32.28 -29.79 29.87
N THR A 94 32.16 -30.22 28.61
CA THR A 94 31.81 -29.33 27.50
C THR A 94 30.29 -29.28 27.31
N SER A 95 29.73 -28.08 27.14
CA SER A 95 28.30 -27.90 26.86
C SER A 95 28.05 -26.65 26.03
N LYS A 96 26.95 -26.64 25.29
CA LYS A 96 26.58 -25.55 24.38
C LYS A 96 25.06 -25.42 24.23
N TRP A 97 24.54 -24.20 24.14
CA TRP A 97 23.13 -23.99 23.78
C TRP A 97 22.93 -24.24 22.28
N LEU A 98 21.78 -24.78 21.89
CA LEU A 98 21.57 -25.22 20.51
C LEU A 98 21.58 -24.06 19.49
N TRP A 99 21.31 -22.82 19.92
CA TRP A 99 21.42 -21.64 19.07
C TRP A 99 22.88 -21.22 18.79
N GLU A 100 23.85 -21.76 19.55
CA GLU A 100 25.30 -21.56 19.34
C GLU A 100 25.93 -22.65 18.46
N ALA A 101 25.13 -23.63 17.99
CA ALA A 101 25.63 -24.75 17.19
C ALA A 101 26.27 -24.27 15.87
N GLU A 102 27.24 -25.03 15.38
CA GLU A 102 27.98 -24.69 14.15
C GLU A 102 27.08 -24.58 12.92
N ASN A 103 26.06 -25.44 12.84
CA ASN A 103 25.06 -25.39 11.78
C ASN A 103 23.65 -25.59 12.33
N VAL A 104 22.77 -24.66 12.01
CA VAL A 104 21.33 -24.73 12.29
C VAL A 104 20.58 -24.48 10.99
N ALA A 105 19.93 -25.51 10.47
CA ALA A 105 18.96 -25.36 9.39
C ALA A 105 17.56 -25.23 9.99
N ALA A 106 17.00 -24.02 9.92
CA ALA A 106 15.66 -23.69 10.39
C ALA A 106 14.65 -23.88 9.25
N ARG A 107 13.60 -24.66 9.50
CA ARG A 107 12.57 -25.03 8.53
C ARG A 107 11.20 -24.71 9.10
N TYR A 108 10.56 -23.69 8.54
CA TYR A 108 9.17 -23.41 8.78
C TYR A 108 8.32 -24.39 7.97
N ARG A 109 7.68 -25.32 8.68
CA ARG A 109 6.73 -26.28 8.14
C ARG A 109 5.35 -25.74 8.47
N ALA A 110 4.71 -25.04 7.53
CA ALA A 110 3.47 -24.26 7.77
C ALA A 110 2.69 -24.67 9.03
N GLY A 111 2.72 -23.81 10.05
CA GLY A 111 2.16 -24.02 11.39
C GLY A 111 3.07 -24.64 12.45
N ALA A 112 4.31 -25.04 12.11
CA ALA A 112 5.30 -25.61 13.02
C ALA A 112 6.73 -25.25 12.61
N MET A 113 7.68 -25.45 13.52
CA MET A 113 9.10 -25.23 13.27
C MET A 113 9.90 -26.52 13.42
N ARG A 114 10.83 -26.77 12.50
CA ARG A 114 11.83 -27.84 12.59
C ARG A 114 13.23 -27.25 12.50
N TYR A 115 14.13 -27.74 13.34
CA TYR A 115 15.55 -27.43 13.27
C TYR A 115 16.34 -28.71 12.99
N GLU A 116 17.27 -28.67 12.05
CA GLU A 116 18.33 -29.68 11.91
C GLU A 116 19.65 -29.07 12.39
N ILE A 117 20.29 -29.72 13.35
CA ILE A 117 21.44 -29.19 14.07
C ILE A 117 22.64 -30.11 13.85
N ARG A 118 23.77 -29.53 13.45
CA ARG A 118 25.07 -30.20 13.35
C ARG A 118 26.08 -29.43 14.19
N ASP A 119 26.87 -30.16 14.96
CA ASP A 119 27.89 -29.61 15.84
C ASP A 119 28.93 -30.68 16.15
N ALA A 120 30.17 -30.28 16.42
CA ALA A 120 31.24 -31.20 16.79
C ALA A 120 30.88 -32.10 18.00
N LEU A 121 30.05 -31.62 18.94
CA LEU A 121 29.58 -32.40 20.10
C LEU A 121 28.69 -33.59 19.71
N LEU A 122 28.11 -33.59 18.50
CA LEU A 122 27.26 -34.66 17.97
C LEU A 122 28.03 -35.67 17.11
N GLY A 123 29.33 -35.47 16.91
CA GLY A 123 30.14 -36.25 15.97
C GLY A 123 29.60 -36.11 14.54
N PRO A 124 29.50 -37.19 13.75
CA PRO A 124 28.99 -37.13 12.37
C PRO A 124 27.45 -37.07 12.29
N GLY A 125 26.74 -37.09 13.41
CA GLY A 125 25.27 -37.11 13.44
C GLY A 125 24.63 -35.74 13.50
N THR A 126 23.30 -35.75 13.62
CA THR A 126 22.43 -34.57 13.63
C THR A 126 21.41 -34.68 14.76
N LEU A 127 21.04 -33.55 15.35
CA LEU A 127 19.80 -33.44 16.13
C LEU A 127 18.68 -32.83 15.30
N THR A 128 17.46 -33.34 15.45
CA THR A 128 16.25 -32.71 14.94
C THR A 128 15.40 -32.21 16.10
N VAL A 129 14.98 -30.95 16.07
CA VAL A 129 14.05 -30.36 17.04
C VAL A 129 12.77 -29.96 16.31
N ASP A 130 11.64 -30.58 16.66
CA ASP A 130 10.31 -30.17 16.19
C ASP A 130 9.59 -29.39 17.28
N VAL A 131 8.96 -28.27 16.92
CA VAL A 131 8.11 -27.45 17.78
C VAL A 131 6.74 -27.33 17.11
N ILE A 132 5.72 -27.88 17.76
CA ILE A 132 4.36 -27.94 17.21
C ILE A 132 3.38 -27.42 18.27
N PRO A 133 2.61 -26.36 17.97
CA PRO A 133 1.53 -25.90 18.84
C PRO A 133 0.51 -27.00 19.11
N LEU A 134 0.01 -27.06 20.34
CA LEU A 134 -1.08 -27.95 20.72
C LEU A 134 -2.43 -27.37 20.26
N VAL A 135 -3.41 -28.25 20.06
CA VAL A 135 -4.72 -27.91 19.44
C VAL A 135 -5.81 -27.75 20.50
N GLU A 136 -5.88 -28.70 21.44
CA GLU A 136 -6.91 -28.74 22.48
C GLU A 136 -6.56 -27.85 23.68
N ILE A 137 -5.29 -27.46 23.79
CA ILE A 137 -4.77 -26.67 24.91
C ILE A 137 -3.74 -25.67 24.42
N GLU A 138 -3.67 -24.52 25.07
CA GLU A 138 -2.69 -23.47 24.80
C GLU A 138 -1.31 -23.97 25.20
N GLY A 139 -0.45 -24.26 24.22
CA GLY A 139 0.87 -24.83 24.50
C GLY A 139 1.61 -25.29 23.25
N ALA A 140 2.74 -25.96 23.45
CA ALA A 140 3.47 -26.63 22.38
C ALA A 140 4.09 -27.94 22.85
N ALA A 141 4.12 -28.91 21.94
CA ALA A 141 4.90 -30.13 22.07
C ALA A 141 6.24 -29.96 21.36
N ILE A 142 7.29 -30.52 21.97
CA ILE A 142 8.67 -30.45 21.51
C ILE A 142 9.21 -31.86 21.38
N ARG A 143 9.72 -32.21 20.20
CA ARG A 143 10.40 -33.50 19.97
C ARG A 143 11.85 -33.25 19.61
N VAL A 144 12.76 -33.86 20.36
CA VAL A 144 14.20 -33.83 20.08
C VAL A 144 14.66 -35.24 19.71
N GLY A 145 15.11 -35.44 18.47
CA GLY A 145 15.58 -36.72 17.97
C GLY A 145 17.06 -36.69 17.60
N ALA A 146 17.79 -37.76 17.88
CA ALA A 146 19.18 -37.94 17.44
C ALA A 146 19.25 -38.93 16.27
N SER A 147 20.06 -38.62 15.25
CA SER A 147 20.33 -39.57 14.17
C SER A 147 21.03 -40.83 14.67
N ALA A 148 20.93 -41.93 13.91
CA ALA A 148 21.53 -43.22 14.28
C ALA A 148 23.08 -43.19 14.37
N ASN A 149 23.72 -42.18 13.78
CA ASN A 149 25.17 -41.96 13.81
C ASN A 149 25.59 -40.81 14.73
N ALA A 150 24.66 -40.21 15.50
CA ALA A 150 24.99 -39.17 16.47
C ALA A 150 25.75 -39.75 17.67
N ALA A 151 26.69 -38.98 18.20
CA ALA A 151 27.27 -39.28 19.50
C ALA A 151 26.19 -39.19 20.59
N SER A 152 26.28 -40.05 21.61
CA SER A 152 25.41 -39.93 22.79
C SER A 152 25.76 -38.66 23.55
N VAL A 153 24.75 -37.84 23.83
CA VAL A 153 24.88 -36.57 24.55
C VAL A 153 23.83 -36.49 25.65
N ASP A 154 24.05 -35.62 26.63
CA ASP A 154 22.98 -35.22 27.52
C ASP A 154 22.24 -34.03 26.91
N LEU A 155 20.94 -34.18 26.74
CA LEU A 155 20.05 -33.07 26.42
C LEU A 155 19.78 -32.27 27.70
N VAL A 156 20.03 -30.97 27.66
CA VAL A 156 19.74 -30.03 28.75
C VAL A 156 18.66 -29.07 28.27
N TRP A 157 17.65 -28.82 29.10
CA TRP A 157 16.64 -27.81 28.82
C TRP A 157 16.44 -26.88 30.00
N THR A 158 16.03 -25.65 29.72
CA THR A 158 15.64 -24.69 30.76
C THR A 158 14.34 -23.99 30.40
N PHE A 159 13.54 -23.69 31.42
CA PHE A 159 12.33 -22.90 31.30
C PHE A 159 12.26 -21.84 32.41
N GLY A 160 12.01 -20.60 32.02
CA GLY A 160 11.93 -19.47 32.93
C GLY A 160 11.59 -18.19 32.16
N GLY A 161 11.90 -17.04 32.74
CA GLY A 161 11.76 -15.75 32.03
C GLY A 161 10.32 -15.32 31.73
N ALA A 162 9.33 -15.82 32.48
CA ALA A 162 7.98 -15.28 32.43
C ALA A 162 7.93 -13.92 33.13
N SER A 163 7.73 -12.85 32.37
CA SER A 163 7.81 -11.49 32.89
C SER A 163 6.60 -10.65 32.51
N GLY A 164 6.44 -9.49 33.15
CA GLY A 164 5.42 -8.51 32.78
C GLY A 164 5.70 -7.77 31.47
N PHE A 165 6.74 -8.16 30.72
CA PHE A 165 7.13 -7.50 29.48
C PHE A 165 5.99 -7.56 28.45
N MET A 166 5.57 -6.37 27.99
CA MET A 166 4.47 -6.16 27.04
C MET A 166 3.12 -6.73 27.49
N LEU A 167 2.94 -7.02 28.79
CA LEU A 167 1.71 -7.56 29.34
C LEU A 167 0.52 -6.64 29.03
N GLY A 168 -0.43 -7.13 28.23
CA GLY A 168 -1.62 -6.37 27.84
C GLY A 168 -1.39 -5.36 26.70
N ALA A 169 -0.21 -5.35 26.08
CA ALA A 169 0.04 -4.59 24.87
C ALA A 169 -0.63 -5.27 23.66
N TRP A 170 -1.19 -4.47 22.75
CA TRP A 170 -1.77 -4.99 21.51
C TRP A 170 -0.75 -5.18 20.42
N ASN A 171 0.41 -4.54 20.50
CA ASN A 171 1.42 -4.49 19.45
C ASN A 171 2.64 -5.39 19.76
N PHE A 172 2.44 -6.52 20.46
CA PHE A 172 3.53 -7.46 20.71
C PHE A 172 3.87 -8.28 19.46
N ASP A 173 4.86 -7.80 18.72
CA ASP A 173 5.34 -8.42 17.49
C ASP A 173 6.80 -8.03 17.23
N THR A 174 7.67 -9.03 17.08
CA THR A 174 9.11 -8.84 16.82
C THR A 174 9.38 -8.33 15.41
N ALA A 175 8.40 -8.44 14.50
CA ALA A 175 8.43 -7.82 13.20
C ALA A 175 7.79 -6.41 13.28
N GLY A 176 8.63 -5.41 13.59
CA GLY A 176 8.31 -3.99 13.44
C GLY A 176 7.92 -3.23 14.73
N TYR A 177 7.04 -3.79 15.57
CA TYR A 177 6.53 -3.05 16.74
C TYR A 177 7.39 -3.20 18.00
N CYS A 178 8.06 -4.33 18.16
CA CYS A 178 8.92 -4.64 19.28
C CYS A 178 10.33 -4.97 18.78
N ALA A 179 11.35 -4.32 19.35
CA ALA A 179 12.72 -4.65 19.03
C ALA A 179 13.05 -6.07 19.52
N GLU A 180 13.61 -6.91 18.66
CA GLU A 180 13.99 -8.29 18.97
C GLU A 180 14.83 -8.40 20.25
N ALA A 181 15.82 -7.52 20.42
CA ALA A 181 16.68 -7.47 21.61
C ALA A 181 15.94 -7.27 22.95
N ALA A 182 14.72 -6.70 22.91
CA ALA A 182 13.88 -6.55 24.09
C ALA A 182 13.18 -7.86 24.48
N THR A 183 13.04 -8.80 23.54
CA THR A 183 12.35 -10.10 23.74
C THR A 183 13.26 -11.24 24.18
N LEU A 184 14.57 -11.11 23.94
CA LEU A 184 15.58 -12.11 24.32
C LEU A 184 15.49 -12.51 25.80
N PHE A 185 15.87 -13.75 26.12
CA PHE A 185 15.82 -14.26 27.49
C PHE A 185 16.98 -13.73 28.33
N LYS A 186 16.64 -12.89 29.31
CA LYS A 186 17.60 -12.30 30.24
C LYS A 186 17.38 -12.84 31.66
N PRO A 187 18.43 -12.92 32.50
CA PRO A 187 18.29 -13.39 33.87
C PRO A 187 17.21 -12.64 34.67
N GLU A 188 17.12 -11.32 34.50
CA GLU A 188 16.15 -10.47 35.19
C GLU A 188 14.68 -10.78 34.86
N ASP A 189 14.40 -11.44 33.72
CA ASP A 189 13.04 -11.90 33.41
C ASP A 189 12.55 -12.99 34.37
N CYS A 190 13.46 -13.63 35.12
CA CYS A 190 13.11 -14.62 36.15
C CYS A 190 12.76 -13.98 37.50
N ALA A 191 12.78 -12.66 37.62
CA ALA A 191 12.36 -11.98 38.84
C ALA A 191 10.87 -12.28 39.12
N ASN A 192 10.58 -12.76 40.33
CA ASN A 192 9.24 -13.18 40.78
C ASN A 192 8.66 -14.42 40.08
N ASN A 193 9.50 -15.23 39.43
CA ASN A 193 9.11 -16.56 39.02
C ASN A 193 9.01 -17.48 40.23
N GLU A 194 7.92 -18.24 40.32
CA GLU A 194 7.72 -19.29 41.30
C GLU A 194 7.75 -20.64 40.58
N CYS A 195 8.86 -21.37 40.75
CA CYS A 195 9.10 -22.64 40.08
C CYS A 195 8.86 -23.81 41.04
N LYS A 196 8.15 -24.85 40.57
CA LYS A 196 7.88 -26.07 41.34
C LYS A 196 8.15 -27.30 40.48
N LEU A 197 8.80 -28.31 41.05
CA LEU A 197 9.00 -29.60 40.41
C LEU A 197 7.80 -30.53 40.71
N THR A 198 7.41 -31.31 39.72
CA THR A 198 6.37 -32.35 39.82
C THR A 198 6.94 -33.72 39.46
N GLU A 199 6.19 -34.79 39.68
CA GLU A 199 6.63 -36.16 39.35
C GLU A 199 6.94 -36.31 37.85
N THR A 200 6.17 -35.65 36.99
CA THR A 200 6.26 -35.77 35.53
C THR A 200 6.87 -34.56 34.83
N GLY A 201 7.33 -33.55 35.59
CA GLY A 201 7.81 -32.30 35.01
C GLY A 201 7.89 -31.15 36.01
N PHE A 202 7.29 -30.02 35.66
CA PHE A 202 7.36 -28.79 36.44
C PHE A 202 6.14 -27.88 36.27
N GLU A 203 6.03 -26.88 37.15
CA GLU A 203 5.09 -25.77 37.09
C GLU A 203 5.87 -24.45 37.26
N LEU A 204 5.52 -23.43 36.50
CA LEU A 204 5.99 -22.05 36.62
C LEU A 204 4.79 -21.14 36.83
N ARG A 205 4.85 -20.30 37.87
CA ARG A 205 3.92 -19.20 38.10
C ARG A 205 4.67 -17.88 38.05
N ALA A 206 4.05 -16.88 37.45
CA ALA A 206 4.54 -15.51 37.43
C ALA A 206 3.36 -14.53 37.46
N PRO A 207 3.56 -13.25 37.86
CA PRO A 207 2.49 -12.26 37.84
C PRO A 207 1.77 -12.13 36.49
N CYS A 208 2.49 -12.28 35.36
CA CYS A 208 1.90 -12.23 34.02
C CYS A 208 0.94 -13.38 33.71
N HIS A 209 1.06 -14.53 34.38
CA HIS A 209 0.13 -15.66 34.21
C HIS A 209 -1.24 -15.40 34.84
N ARG A 210 -1.35 -14.41 35.73
CA ARG A 210 -2.63 -14.05 36.39
C ARG A 210 -3.46 -13.06 35.57
N ALA A 211 -2.93 -12.56 34.45
CA ALA A 211 -3.54 -11.55 33.61
C ALA A 211 -3.83 -12.11 32.21
N SER A 212 -4.86 -12.95 32.05
CA SER A 212 -5.24 -13.47 30.72
C SER A 212 -6.32 -12.60 30.07
N ARG A 213 -6.13 -12.23 28.80
CA ARG A 213 -7.20 -11.65 27.97
C ARG A 213 -7.85 -12.74 27.12
N GLY A 214 -9.15 -12.95 27.31
CA GLY A 214 -10.01 -13.54 26.27
C GLY A 214 -10.82 -12.44 25.59
N LEU A 215 -11.21 -12.63 24.33
CA LEU A 215 -12.10 -11.69 23.60
C LEU A 215 -13.47 -11.50 24.28
N THR A 216 -13.86 -12.37 25.22
CA THR A 216 -15.20 -12.46 25.81
C THR A 216 -15.50 -11.47 26.95
N GLY A 217 -14.60 -10.51 27.26
CA GLY A 217 -14.75 -9.59 28.40
C GLY A 217 -14.80 -8.09 28.08
N LEU A 218 -15.18 -7.70 26.87
CA LEU A 218 -15.30 -6.27 26.49
C LEU A 218 -16.61 -5.67 27.05
N SER A 219 -16.65 -5.32 28.35
CA SER A 219 -17.87 -4.80 28.99
C SER A 219 -17.86 -3.30 29.37
N ASP A 220 -16.83 -2.50 29.07
CA ASP A 220 -16.95 -1.03 29.21
C ASP A 220 -15.88 -0.27 28.42
N ALA A 221 -16.29 0.61 27.50
CA ALA A 221 -15.40 1.27 26.52
C ALA A 221 -15.19 2.78 26.74
N SER A 222 -15.58 3.32 27.91
CA SER A 222 -15.25 4.70 28.27
C SER A 222 -13.83 4.86 28.84
N GLU A 223 -13.11 3.76 29.09
CA GLU A 223 -11.72 3.78 29.55
C GLU A 223 -10.74 3.39 28.43
N PRO A 224 -9.52 3.96 28.40
CA PRO A 224 -8.48 3.49 27.51
C PRO A 224 -8.26 2.00 27.73
N ALA A 225 -8.00 1.24 26.67
CA ALA A 225 -7.91 -0.22 26.75
C ALA A 225 -6.80 -0.77 27.66
N SER A 226 -5.92 0.11 28.16
CA SER A 226 -5.04 -0.17 29.29
C SER A 226 -5.78 -0.46 30.61
N LYS A 227 -7.09 -0.21 30.70
CA LYS A 227 -7.91 -0.43 31.90
C LYS A 227 -9.16 -1.29 31.70
N LEU A 228 -9.41 -1.81 30.51
CA LEU A 228 -10.45 -2.84 30.30
C LEU A 228 -10.08 -4.07 31.13
N ALA A 229 -10.76 -4.24 32.27
CA ALA A 229 -10.55 -5.36 33.17
C ALA A 229 -10.77 -6.66 32.37
N ALA A 230 -9.72 -7.47 32.29
CA ALA A 230 -9.83 -8.80 31.74
C ALA A 230 -10.97 -9.55 32.45
N PRO A 231 -11.76 -10.38 31.75
CA PRO A 231 -12.56 -11.36 32.45
C PRO A 231 -11.58 -12.19 33.27
N SER A 232 -11.77 -12.24 34.60
CA SER A 232 -10.94 -13.02 35.50
C SER A 232 -11.16 -14.50 35.19
N ARG A 233 -10.44 -15.05 34.20
CA ARG A 233 -10.06 -16.47 34.30
C ARG A 233 -9.21 -16.61 35.57
N GLY A 234 -9.26 -17.78 36.20
CA GLY A 234 -8.54 -18.02 37.45
C GLY A 234 -7.06 -17.74 37.31
N ALA A 235 -6.30 -17.80 38.40
CA ALA A 235 -4.85 -17.78 38.26
C ALA A 235 -4.42 -18.90 37.29
N ARG A 236 -3.58 -18.59 36.32
CA ARG A 236 -3.01 -19.60 35.41
C ARG A 236 -1.56 -19.87 35.78
N LEU A 237 -1.02 -20.96 35.24
CA LEU A 237 0.38 -21.34 35.34
C LEU A 237 0.84 -21.97 34.02
N VAL A 238 2.15 -22.04 33.82
CA VAL A 238 2.72 -22.88 32.77
C VAL A 238 3.20 -24.19 33.37
N ALA A 239 2.68 -25.31 32.91
CA ALA A 239 3.18 -26.64 33.23
C ALA A 239 4.12 -27.11 32.12
N GLY A 240 5.19 -27.80 32.50
CA GLY A 240 6.05 -28.50 31.56
C GLY A 240 6.06 -29.99 31.84
N THR A 241 5.94 -30.79 30.79
CA THR A 241 6.08 -32.25 30.87
C THR A 241 7.39 -32.66 30.26
N VAL A 242 8.16 -33.52 30.96
CA VAL A 242 9.52 -33.91 30.56
C VAL A 242 9.62 -35.42 30.29
N PRO A 243 10.71 -35.90 29.65
CA PRO A 243 10.89 -37.31 29.37
C PRO A 243 10.99 -38.15 30.65
N ARG A 244 10.50 -39.40 30.60
CA ARG A 244 10.62 -40.32 31.74
C ARG A 244 12.08 -40.58 32.10
N GLY A 245 12.39 -40.51 33.39
CA GLY A 245 13.76 -40.73 33.90
C GLY A 245 14.69 -39.52 33.75
N ALA A 246 14.20 -38.39 33.22
CA ALA A 246 14.93 -37.14 33.23
C ALA A 246 15.14 -36.62 34.66
N SER A 247 16.31 -36.04 34.91
CA SER A 247 16.60 -35.33 36.16
C SER A 247 16.18 -33.88 36.03
N GLN A 248 15.59 -33.32 37.08
CA GLN A 248 15.15 -31.91 37.12
C GLN A 248 15.62 -31.25 38.42
N ARG A 249 15.92 -29.96 38.36
CA ARG A 249 16.27 -29.14 39.52
C ARG A 249 15.90 -27.68 39.31
N LEU A 250 15.85 -26.93 40.41
CA LEU A 250 15.80 -25.47 40.38
C LEU A 250 17.22 -24.91 40.27
N ALA A 251 17.41 -23.95 39.39
CA ALA A 251 18.68 -23.27 39.11
C ALA A 251 18.48 -21.75 39.15
N ASP A 252 19.58 -21.00 39.09
CA ASP A 252 19.53 -19.53 39.08
C ASP A 252 19.92 -18.99 37.69
N ALA A 253 19.13 -18.04 37.19
CA ALA A 253 19.26 -17.52 35.84
C ALA A 253 20.61 -16.82 35.59
N THR A 254 21.32 -16.35 36.63
CA THR A 254 22.68 -15.78 36.47
C THR A 254 23.70 -16.77 35.92
N ALA A 255 23.44 -18.09 36.02
CA ALA A 255 24.31 -19.14 35.51
C ALA A 255 23.97 -19.62 34.07
N MET A 256 23.06 -18.94 33.36
CA MET A 256 22.55 -19.38 32.05
C MET A 256 23.54 -19.24 30.88
N HIS A 257 24.78 -18.79 31.11
CA HIS A 257 25.81 -18.62 30.07
C HIS A 257 26.31 -19.95 29.47
N SER A 258 26.09 -21.10 30.13
CA SER A 258 26.28 -22.42 29.51
C SER A 258 25.37 -23.48 30.17
N PRO A 259 24.99 -24.57 29.46
CA PRO A 259 24.14 -25.61 30.04
C PRO A 259 24.74 -26.28 31.29
N ASN A 260 26.04 -26.58 31.31
CA ASN A 260 26.69 -27.19 32.47
C ASN A 260 26.76 -26.26 33.68
N ALA A 261 27.06 -24.96 33.46
CA ALA A 261 27.07 -23.98 34.55
C ALA A 261 25.67 -23.83 35.17
N LEU A 262 24.63 -23.77 34.34
CA LEU A 262 23.26 -23.69 34.80
C LEU A 262 22.86 -24.94 35.61
N TRP A 263 23.20 -26.12 35.11
CA TRP A 263 22.96 -27.40 35.79
C TRP A 263 23.67 -27.52 37.15
N ALA A 264 24.85 -26.91 37.29
CA ALA A 264 25.62 -26.90 38.54
C ALA A 264 25.09 -25.88 39.56
N SER A 265 24.31 -24.88 39.12
CA SER A 265 23.79 -23.82 39.97
C SER A 265 22.62 -24.28 40.87
N SER A 266 22.25 -23.44 41.83
CA SER A 266 21.11 -23.63 42.73
C SER A 266 20.30 -22.34 42.75
N ALA A 267 18.98 -22.45 42.76
CA ALA A 267 18.08 -21.29 42.75
C ALA A 267 18.37 -20.29 43.88
N GLN A 268 18.44 -19.01 43.54
CA GLN A 268 18.56 -17.89 44.48
C GLN A 268 17.49 -16.82 44.18
N GLN A 269 17.89 -15.63 43.71
CA GLN A 269 16.99 -14.49 43.50
C GLN A 269 16.25 -14.56 42.17
N LEU A 270 16.79 -15.30 41.18
CA LEU A 270 16.25 -15.38 39.83
C LEU A 270 16.01 -16.85 39.47
N PRO A 271 15.03 -17.51 40.13
CA PRO A 271 14.82 -18.94 39.98
C PRO A 271 14.30 -19.29 38.58
N LEU A 272 14.81 -20.40 38.04
CA LEU A 272 14.30 -21.05 36.84
C LEU A 272 14.36 -22.57 36.96
N LEU A 273 13.78 -23.26 35.99
CA LEU A 273 13.75 -24.72 35.91
C LEU A 273 14.82 -25.22 34.95
N VAL A 274 15.61 -26.20 35.36
CA VAL A 274 16.57 -26.88 34.46
C VAL A 274 16.39 -28.40 34.55
N GLY A 275 16.39 -29.06 33.40
CA GLY A 275 16.31 -30.50 33.28
C GLY A 275 17.43 -31.08 32.42
N ARG A 276 17.76 -32.35 32.67
CA ARG A 276 18.82 -33.09 31.98
C ARG A 276 18.38 -34.53 31.75
N GLY A 277 18.57 -35.03 30.53
CA GLY A 277 18.29 -36.42 30.16
C GLY A 277 19.24 -36.93 29.08
N ALA A 278 19.65 -38.19 29.20
CA ALA A 278 20.50 -38.83 28.20
C ALA A 278 19.74 -39.01 26.88
N LEU A 279 20.36 -38.66 25.75
CA LEU A 279 19.86 -38.85 24.41
C LEU A 279 20.87 -39.70 23.62
N LYS A 280 20.50 -40.95 23.33
CA LYS A 280 21.37 -41.86 22.57
C LYS A 280 21.08 -41.80 21.07
N ALA A 281 22.00 -42.32 20.29
CA ALA A 281 21.85 -42.45 18.85
C ALA A 281 20.54 -43.16 18.47
N GLY A 282 19.76 -42.55 17.58
CA GLY A 282 18.48 -43.09 17.10
C GLY A 282 17.29 -42.94 18.07
N GLU A 283 17.49 -42.37 19.27
CA GLU A 283 16.41 -42.12 20.22
C GLU A 283 15.76 -40.75 20.01
N SER A 284 14.57 -40.57 20.57
CA SER A 284 13.89 -39.28 20.63
C SER A 284 13.30 -39.02 22.01
N LEU A 285 13.42 -37.79 22.49
CA LEU A 285 12.81 -37.29 23.71
C LEU A 285 11.64 -36.38 23.38
N LEU A 286 10.60 -36.43 24.21
CA LEU A 286 9.40 -35.62 24.07
C LEU A 286 9.22 -34.74 25.30
N LEU A 287 8.91 -33.46 25.05
CA LEU A 287 8.57 -32.48 26.07
C LEU A 287 7.30 -31.74 25.66
N ALA A 288 6.63 -31.11 26.63
CA ALA A 288 5.51 -30.22 26.37
C ALA A 288 5.57 -29.01 27.29
N LEU A 289 4.99 -27.91 26.83
CA LEU A 289 4.67 -26.73 27.64
C LEU A 289 3.19 -26.43 27.46
N GLU A 290 2.47 -26.24 28.56
CA GLU A 290 1.02 -26.06 28.59
C GLU A 290 0.65 -24.90 29.50
N LEU A 291 -0.19 -23.99 29.01
CA LEU A 291 -0.79 -22.94 29.81
C LEU A 291 -2.10 -23.49 30.41
N LEU A 292 -2.12 -23.66 31.73
CA LEU A 292 -3.19 -24.30 32.48
C LEU A 292 -3.91 -23.30 33.39
N GLU A 293 -5.18 -23.56 33.67
CA GLU A 293 -5.85 -23.01 34.87
C GLU A 293 -5.17 -23.57 36.14
N GLU A 294 -5.36 -22.90 37.29
CA GLU A 294 -4.67 -23.22 38.55
C GLU A 294 -4.80 -24.68 39.01
N ASP A 295 -5.94 -25.30 38.72
CA ASP A 295 -6.30 -26.68 39.04
C ASP A 295 -6.26 -27.62 37.83
N GLY A 296 -5.75 -27.16 36.69
CA GLY A 296 -5.58 -27.97 35.48
C GLY A 296 -4.54 -29.08 35.63
N GLU A 297 -4.78 -30.23 35.02
CA GLU A 297 -3.85 -31.37 34.99
C GLU A 297 -3.01 -31.34 33.71
N ALA A 298 -1.68 -31.36 33.84
CA ALA A 298 -0.75 -31.40 32.70
C ALA A 298 -0.83 -32.74 31.95
N ILE A 299 -0.50 -32.73 30.65
CA ILE A 299 -0.39 -33.93 29.84
C ILE A 299 0.69 -34.85 30.43
N LYS A 300 0.30 -36.08 30.75
CA LYS A 300 1.26 -37.09 31.26
C LYS A 300 2.20 -37.57 30.14
N PRO A 301 3.45 -37.97 30.46
CA PRO A 301 4.43 -38.42 29.46
C PRO A 301 3.92 -39.53 28.53
N GLU A 302 3.10 -40.47 29.02
CA GLU A 302 2.50 -41.54 28.20
C GLU A 302 1.47 -41.05 27.16
N ARG A 303 0.85 -39.89 27.37
CA ARG A 303 -0.14 -39.31 26.44
C ARG A 303 0.48 -38.32 25.47
N LEU A 304 1.69 -37.82 25.76
CA LEU A 304 2.39 -36.84 24.93
C LEU A 304 2.63 -37.31 23.48
N PRO A 305 3.00 -38.58 23.18
CA PRO A 305 3.09 -39.05 21.79
C PRO A 305 1.77 -38.89 21.02
N ALA A 306 0.63 -39.15 21.68
CA ALA A 306 -0.69 -39.02 21.06
C ALA A 306 -1.06 -37.55 20.85
N ALA A 307 -0.77 -36.68 21.82
CA ALA A 307 -0.99 -35.23 21.71
C ALA A 307 -0.17 -34.62 20.55
N LEU A 308 1.12 -35.00 20.44
CA LEU A 308 1.99 -34.58 19.33
C LEU A 308 1.44 -35.06 17.97
N ALA A 309 0.98 -36.31 17.88
CA ALA A 309 0.41 -36.85 16.66
C ALA A 309 -0.89 -36.13 16.26
N ALA A 310 -1.73 -35.77 17.23
CA ALA A 310 -2.94 -34.99 16.99
C ALA A 310 -2.60 -33.57 16.51
N ALA A 311 -1.63 -32.91 17.12
CA ALA A 311 -1.15 -31.59 16.72
C ALA A 311 -0.56 -31.58 15.30
N GLU A 312 0.32 -32.54 14.97
CA GLU A 312 0.89 -32.65 13.62
C GLU A 312 -0.19 -32.97 12.57
N LYS A 313 -1.18 -33.81 12.91
CA LYS A 313 -2.31 -34.10 12.03
C LYS A 313 -3.13 -32.84 11.76
N HIS A 314 -3.50 -32.10 12.80
CA HIS A 314 -4.25 -30.86 12.66
C HIS A 314 -3.49 -29.83 11.81
N ARG A 315 -2.21 -29.60 12.12
CA ARG A 315 -1.32 -28.73 11.34
C ARG A 315 -1.30 -29.13 9.86
N ALA A 316 -1.13 -30.42 9.57
CA ALA A 316 -1.09 -30.92 8.20
C ALA A 316 -2.43 -30.74 7.48
N GLU A 317 -3.57 -30.92 8.16
CA GLU A 317 -4.91 -30.69 7.60
C GLU A 317 -5.15 -29.22 7.26
N ILE A 318 -4.72 -28.29 8.12
CA ILE A 318 -4.79 -26.85 7.86
C ILE A 318 -3.86 -26.47 6.70
N ALA A 319 -2.60 -26.89 6.74
CA ALA A 319 -1.62 -26.61 5.69
C ALA A 319 -2.03 -27.18 4.32
N ALA A 320 -2.78 -28.29 4.30
CA ALA A 320 -3.30 -28.91 3.08
C ALA A 320 -4.73 -28.49 2.73
N ARG A 321 -5.28 -27.45 3.40
CA ARG A 321 -6.64 -26.96 3.16
C ARG A 321 -6.81 -26.48 1.72
N VAL A 322 -5.80 -25.75 1.22
CA VAL A 322 -5.64 -25.42 -0.19
C VAL A 322 -4.35 -26.06 -0.67
N ARG A 323 -4.44 -26.87 -1.73
CA ARG A 323 -3.29 -27.50 -2.36
C ARG A 323 -3.05 -26.88 -3.71
N ILE A 324 -1.79 -26.58 -4.00
CA ILE A 324 -1.38 -26.15 -5.33
C ILE A 324 -0.21 -26.97 -5.86
N HIS A 325 -0.10 -26.99 -7.17
CA HIS A 325 1.10 -27.43 -7.87
C HIS A 325 1.36 -26.43 -8.99
N THR A 326 2.54 -25.80 -8.97
CA THR A 326 2.97 -24.85 -10.00
C THR A 326 4.44 -25.06 -10.35
N PRO A 327 4.90 -24.58 -11.50
CA PRO A 327 6.32 -24.57 -11.85
C PRO A 327 7.18 -23.66 -10.96
N ASP A 328 6.58 -22.74 -10.18
CA ASP A 328 7.31 -21.85 -9.28
C ASP A 328 7.33 -22.43 -7.84
N PRO A 329 8.47 -22.95 -7.36
CA PRO A 329 8.55 -23.59 -6.04
C PRO A 329 8.28 -22.60 -4.89
N TYR A 330 8.49 -21.30 -5.10
CA TYR A 330 8.17 -20.28 -4.09
C TYR A 330 6.66 -20.19 -3.84
N MET A 331 5.84 -20.41 -4.88
CA MET A 331 4.38 -20.42 -4.70
C MET A 331 3.96 -21.67 -3.94
N ASN A 332 4.51 -22.84 -4.31
CA ASN A 332 4.14 -24.12 -3.70
C ASN A 332 4.37 -24.15 -2.19
N ALA A 333 5.43 -23.51 -1.69
CA ALA A 333 5.70 -23.38 -0.25
C ALA A 333 4.96 -22.21 0.42
N ALA A 334 4.55 -21.16 -0.32
CA ALA A 334 3.82 -20.02 0.22
C ALA A 334 2.37 -20.35 0.60
N VAL A 335 1.66 -21.14 -0.21
CA VAL A 335 0.23 -21.42 0.00
C VAL A 335 -0.09 -22.12 1.32
N PRO A 336 0.66 -23.16 1.75
CA PRO A 336 0.49 -23.74 3.08
C PRO A 336 0.64 -22.71 4.20
N ALA A 337 1.59 -21.77 4.08
CA ALA A 337 1.78 -20.71 5.07
C ALA A 337 0.57 -19.76 5.15
N ILE A 338 0.00 -19.36 4.01
CA ILE A 338 -1.23 -18.56 3.94
C ILE A 338 -2.39 -19.29 4.63
N CYS A 339 -2.52 -20.61 4.45
CA CYS A 339 -3.55 -21.41 5.13
C CYS A 339 -3.41 -21.35 6.65
N THR A 340 -2.19 -21.45 7.17
CA THR A 340 -1.95 -21.40 8.61
C THR A 340 -2.08 -20.01 9.21
N ALA A 341 -1.73 -18.96 8.46
CA ALA A 341 -2.01 -17.58 8.86
C ALA A 341 -3.52 -17.30 8.91
N ALA A 342 -4.27 -17.81 7.92
CA ALA A 342 -5.72 -17.68 7.87
C ALA A 342 -6.44 -18.41 9.02
N ASP A 343 -5.92 -19.56 9.43
CA ASP A 343 -6.40 -20.24 10.62
C ASP A 343 -6.00 -19.51 11.91
N GLY A 344 -4.77 -18.97 11.96
CA GLY A 344 -4.29 -18.17 13.09
C GLY A 344 -5.10 -16.89 13.34
N LEU A 345 -5.70 -16.30 12.30
CA LEU A 345 -6.61 -15.15 12.45
C LEU A 345 -7.99 -15.52 13.00
N TRP A 346 -8.37 -16.80 12.93
CA TRP A 346 -9.67 -17.23 13.41
C TRP A 346 -9.63 -17.40 14.93
N GLU A 347 -10.31 -16.52 15.64
CA GLU A 347 -10.58 -16.64 17.07
C GLU A 347 -12.10 -16.58 17.25
N PRO A 348 -12.78 -17.75 17.37
CA PRO A 348 -14.23 -17.81 17.42
C PRO A 348 -14.82 -16.79 18.42
N PRO A 349 -15.84 -16.01 18.02
CA PRO A 349 -16.64 -16.18 16.81
C PRO A 349 -16.22 -15.32 15.59
N ILE A 350 -15.02 -14.72 15.57
CA ILE A 350 -14.64 -13.73 14.56
C ILE A 350 -13.27 -14.02 13.93
N TYR A 351 -12.99 -13.32 12.82
CA TYR A 351 -11.62 -13.15 12.34
C TYR A 351 -11.01 -11.93 13.02
N ALA A 352 -9.87 -12.09 13.67
CA ALA A 352 -9.16 -11.05 14.40
C ALA A 352 -8.55 -10.00 13.45
N HIS A 353 -8.21 -8.84 14.02
CA HIS A 353 -7.64 -7.72 13.27
C HIS A 353 -6.19 -7.94 12.82
N GLY A 354 -5.39 -8.67 13.58
CA GLY A 354 -4.06 -9.13 13.15
C GLY A 354 -3.68 -10.45 13.80
N GLY A 355 -2.68 -11.14 13.24
CA GLY A 355 -2.25 -12.46 13.71
C GLY A 355 -1.48 -12.38 15.02
N ALA A 356 -0.40 -11.58 15.08
CA ALA A 356 0.36 -11.35 16.32
C ALA A 356 0.04 -9.98 16.93
N ALA A 357 0.50 -8.90 16.29
CA ALA A 357 0.05 -7.56 16.65
C ALA A 357 -1.43 -7.38 16.32
N TRP A 358 -2.12 -6.63 17.17
CA TRP A 358 -3.51 -6.24 17.07
C TRP A 358 -4.48 -7.43 17.01
N HIS A 359 -4.17 -8.55 17.68
CA HIS A 359 -5.05 -9.71 17.78
C HIS A 359 -6.27 -9.40 18.69
N MET A 360 -7.31 -8.79 18.11
CA MET A 360 -8.52 -8.35 18.80
C MET A 360 -9.75 -8.35 17.87
N PRO A 361 -10.98 -8.27 18.40
CA PRO A 361 -12.19 -8.42 17.61
C PRO A 361 -12.59 -7.07 17.03
N TYR A 362 -12.04 -6.75 15.87
CA TYR A 362 -12.24 -5.47 15.19
C TYR A 362 -13.01 -5.66 13.89
N LEU A 363 -14.05 -4.85 13.69
CA LEU A 363 -14.93 -4.91 12.52
C LEU A 363 -14.23 -4.39 11.28
N GLY A 364 -14.55 -5.04 10.16
CA GLY A 364 -14.05 -4.68 8.85
C GLY A 364 -12.59 -5.11 8.73
N TRP A 365 -11.90 -4.62 7.70
CA TRP A 365 -10.64 -5.15 7.18
C TRP A 365 -10.86 -6.44 6.39
N ARG A 366 -9.93 -6.74 5.48
CA ARG A 366 -10.14 -7.71 4.41
C ARG A 366 -9.95 -9.17 4.84
N GLY A 367 -9.91 -9.47 6.14
CA GLY A 367 -9.59 -10.79 6.67
C GLY A 367 -10.64 -11.87 6.39
N ALA A 368 -11.92 -11.56 6.54
CA ALA A 368 -13.02 -12.55 6.44
C ALA A 368 -13.24 -13.06 5.01
N TYR A 369 -12.72 -12.37 3.98
CA TYR A 369 -12.66 -12.89 2.61
C TYR A 369 -12.10 -14.31 2.54
N ILE A 370 -11.03 -14.57 3.31
CA ILE A 370 -10.31 -15.86 3.27
C ILE A 370 -11.21 -17.04 3.63
N ALA A 371 -12.23 -16.80 4.45
CA ALA A 371 -13.17 -17.83 4.88
C ALA A 371 -13.93 -18.43 3.69
N SER A 372 -14.32 -17.61 2.71
CA SER A 372 -15.03 -18.09 1.52
C SER A 372 -14.05 -18.76 0.54
N GLU A 373 -12.92 -18.10 0.25
CA GLU A 373 -11.91 -18.61 -0.68
C GLU A 373 -11.38 -20.00 -0.27
N PHE A 374 -11.16 -20.21 1.04
CA PHE A 374 -10.60 -21.46 1.59
C PHE A 374 -11.68 -22.41 2.13
N GLY A 375 -12.95 -22.11 1.87
CA GLY A 375 -14.09 -23.02 2.13
C GLY A 375 -14.49 -23.16 3.60
N TRP A 376 -14.12 -22.24 4.48
CA TRP A 376 -14.61 -22.15 5.86
C TRP A 376 -15.93 -21.37 5.97
N PHE A 377 -16.95 -21.80 5.23
CA PHE A 377 -18.24 -21.09 5.16
C PHE A 377 -18.94 -20.95 6.51
N ASP A 378 -18.75 -21.88 7.44
CA ASP A 378 -19.32 -21.77 8.79
C ASP A 378 -18.63 -20.68 9.63
N ARG A 379 -17.31 -20.50 9.47
CA ARG A 379 -16.55 -19.40 10.11
C ARG A 379 -17.04 -18.05 9.57
N ALA A 380 -17.22 -17.95 8.25
CA ALA A 380 -17.77 -16.76 7.60
C ALA A 380 -19.15 -16.39 8.17
N LYS A 381 -20.10 -17.35 8.17
CA LYS A 381 -21.45 -17.13 8.71
C LYS A 381 -21.44 -16.74 10.18
N LEU A 382 -20.60 -17.37 11.00
CA LEU A 382 -20.49 -17.02 12.42
C LEU A 382 -19.93 -15.60 12.63
N HIS A 383 -18.92 -15.20 11.86
CA HIS A 383 -18.39 -13.84 11.88
C HIS A 383 -19.46 -12.79 11.52
N PHE A 384 -20.15 -12.97 10.39
CA PHE A 384 -21.16 -12.01 9.92
C PHE A 384 -22.34 -11.91 10.90
N ARG A 385 -22.84 -13.05 11.42
CA ARG A 385 -23.90 -13.07 12.43
C ARG A 385 -23.51 -12.35 13.72
N THR A 386 -22.23 -12.42 14.10
CA THR A 386 -21.76 -11.83 15.35
C THR A 386 -21.88 -10.31 15.29
N PHE A 387 -21.38 -9.67 14.24
CA PHE A 387 -21.50 -8.22 14.08
C PHE A 387 -22.91 -7.77 13.71
N ALA A 388 -23.65 -8.55 12.91
CA ALA A 388 -25.05 -8.26 12.59
C ALA A 388 -25.93 -8.10 13.84
N LYS A 389 -25.72 -8.92 14.89
CA LYS A 389 -26.44 -8.82 16.16
C LYS A 389 -26.16 -7.53 16.94
N CYS A 390 -25.09 -6.82 16.59
CA CYS A 390 -24.68 -5.58 17.22
C CYS A 390 -25.07 -4.34 16.41
N GLN A 391 -25.71 -4.49 15.24
CA GLN A 391 -26.18 -3.36 14.43
C GLN A 391 -27.08 -2.44 15.26
N VAL A 392 -26.84 -1.13 15.15
CA VAL A 392 -27.55 -0.09 15.88
C VAL A 392 -29.00 -0.01 15.39
N GLU A 393 -29.94 -0.01 16.32
CA GLU A 393 -31.39 0.12 16.05
C GLU A 393 -31.92 1.53 16.32
N GLU A 394 -31.40 2.19 17.37
CA GLU A 394 -31.76 3.56 17.78
C GLU A 394 -30.51 4.36 18.18
N PRO A 395 -30.51 5.69 17.96
CA PRO A 395 -31.60 6.48 17.38
C PRO A 395 -31.74 6.29 15.86
N ALA A 396 -32.96 6.40 15.33
CA ALA A 396 -33.24 6.28 13.89
C ALA A 396 -32.49 7.32 13.01
N ALA A 397 -32.18 8.50 13.55
CA ALA A 397 -31.46 9.58 12.87
C ALA A 397 -30.65 10.41 13.87
N GLY A 398 -29.77 11.26 13.36
CA GLY A 398 -28.88 12.11 14.15
C GLY A 398 -28.38 13.30 13.35
N LYS A 399 -27.50 14.10 13.94
CA LYS A 399 -26.83 15.21 13.28
C LYS A 399 -25.31 15.02 13.35
N PRO A 400 -24.55 15.42 12.32
CA PRO A 400 -23.09 15.51 12.41
C PRO A 400 -22.69 16.37 13.62
N ALA A 401 -21.70 15.90 14.37
CA ALA A 401 -21.19 16.57 15.56
C ALA A 401 -19.69 16.29 15.68
N PRO A 402 -18.81 17.30 15.48
CA PRO A 402 -17.37 17.11 15.66
C PRO A 402 -17.00 16.95 17.14
N ASP A 403 -15.96 16.16 17.42
CA ASP A 403 -15.48 15.90 18.77
C ASP A 403 -14.49 16.98 19.24
N PRO A 404 -14.81 17.79 20.27
CA PRO A 404 -13.89 18.79 20.82
C PRO A 404 -12.61 18.19 21.40
N LYS A 405 -12.64 16.92 21.87
CA LYS A 405 -11.46 16.25 22.42
C LYS A 405 -10.34 16.09 21.38
N TYR A 406 -10.72 15.91 20.12
CA TYR A 406 -9.79 15.69 18.99
C TYR A 406 -9.70 16.92 18.10
N HIS A 407 -9.90 18.12 18.68
CA HIS A 407 -9.85 19.39 17.95
C HIS A 407 -10.65 19.34 16.63
N TRP A 408 -11.86 18.79 16.68
CA TRP A 408 -12.81 18.66 15.56
C TRP A 408 -12.32 17.84 14.36
N ALA A 409 -11.24 17.07 14.52
CA ALA A 409 -10.70 16.24 13.45
C ALA A 409 -11.57 15.02 13.13
N ARG A 410 -12.46 14.61 14.05
CA ARG A 410 -13.37 13.48 13.89
C ARG A 410 -14.72 13.72 14.55
N GLN A 411 -15.66 12.78 14.37
CA GLN A 411 -17.00 12.85 14.93
C GLN A 411 -17.06 12.39 16.39
N ALA A 412 -17.93 13.02 17.18
CA ALA A 412 -18.21 12.65 18.56
C ALA A 412 -19.03 11.34 18.63
N PRO A 413 -18.96 10.57 19.75
CA PRO A 413 -19.71 9.31 19.90
C PRO A 413 -21.22 9.40 19.67
N GLY A 414 -21.84 10.55 19.97
CA GLY A 414 -23.27 10.81 19.75
C GLY A 414 -23.61 11.42 18.40
N SER A 415 -22.65 11.47 17.47
CA SER A 415 -22.85 11.99 16.10
C SER A 415 -23.72 11.03 15.27
N ILE A 416 -24.09 11.48 14.07
CA ILE A 416 -24.91 10.72 13.11
C ILE A 416 -24.36 9.32 12.77
N ILE A 417 -23.05 9.10 12.91
CA ILE A 417 -22.39 7.80 12.72
C ILE A 417 -22.93 6.72 13.70
N GLY A 418 -23.39 7.13 14.89
CA GLY A 418 -23.98 6.25 15.91
C GLY A 418 -25.48 6.00 15.77
N THR A 419 -26.04 6.15 14.56
CA THR A 419 -27.49 6.00 14.30
C THR A 419 -27.83 4.65 13.65
N ARG A 420 -29.13 4.36 13.53
CA ARG A 420 -29.67 3.10 13.00
C ARG A 420 -28.99 2.63 11.71
N GLY A 421 -28.57 1.37 11.68
CA GLY A 421 -27.93 0.74 10.52
C GLY A 421 -26.40 0.72 10.61
N GLY A 422 -25.81 1.56 11.46
CA GLY A 422 -24.39 1.48 11.81
C GLY A 422 -24.07 0.18 12.54
N ILE A 423 -22.91 -0.40 12.26
CA ILE A 423 -22.40 -1.62 12.85
C ILE A 423 -21.14 -1.25 13.66
N PRO A 424 -21.07 -1.57 14.95
CA PRO A 424 -19.99 -1.12 15.81
C PRO A 424 -18.66 -1.74 15.45
N THR A 425 -17.59 -0.97 15.71
CA THR A 425 -16.20 -1.39 15.52
C THR A 425 -15.86 -2.66 16.30
N PHE A 426 -16.38 -2.81 17.51
CA PHE A 426 -16.26 -4.05 18.30
C PHE A 426 -17.62 -4.77 18.29
N PRO A 427 -17.67 -6.11 18.41
CA PRO A 427 -18.93 -6.87 18.46
C PRO A 427 -19.63 -6.73 19.83
N VAL A 428 -19.89 -5.48 20.23
CA VAL A 428 -20.50 -5.10 21.52
C VAL A 428 -21.70 -4.20 21.25
N LYS A 429 -22.88 -4.63 21.71
CA LYS A 429 -24.13 -3.90 21.49
C LYS A 429 -24.09 -2.53 22.19
N GLY A 430 -24.56 -1.50 21.50
CA GLY A 430 -24.70 -0.14 22.04
C GLY A 430 -23.44 0.73 21.92
N GLN A 431 -22.33 0.21 21.39
CA GLN A 431 -21.19 1.05 21.04
C GLN A 431 -21.40 1.70 19.67
N PRO A 432 -20.97 2.96 19.46
CA PRO A 432 -21.00 3.57 18.14
C PRO A 432 -19.88 3.00 17.26
N ALA A 433 -20.11 3.01 15.94
CA ALA A 433 -19.03 2.81 14.98
C ALA A 433 -18.05 3.98 15.06
N GLN A 434 -16.75 3.69 15.06
CA GLN A 434 -15.71 4.72 14.97
C GLN A 434 -15.27 4.96 13.52
N TYR A 435 -15.45 3.97 12.64
CA TYR A 435 -15.00 3.92 11.25
C TYR A 435 -16.10 3.39 10.34
N ASP A 436 -15.96 3.63 9.04
CA ASP A 436 -16.78 3.03 8.01
C ASP A 436 -16.13 1.81 7.34
N MET A 437 -15.52 0.96 8.15
CA MET A 437 -15.03 -0.34 7.68
C MET A 437 -16.15 -1.38 7.61
N GLN A 438 -17.37 -0.89 7.81
CA GLN A 438 -18.64 -1.55 7.59
C GLN A 438 -18.88 -1.76 6.10
N GLN A 439 -18.46 -0.84 5.23
CA GLN A 439 -18.43 -1.06 3.77
C GLN A 439 -17.64 -2.33 3.42
N VAL A 440 -16.46 -2.51 4.02
CA VAL A 440 -15.62 -3.70 3.81
C VAL A 440 -16.27 -4.96 4.39
N PHE A 441 -16.95 -4.86 5.53
CA PHE A 441 -17.72 -5.97 6.10
C PHE A 441 -18.88 -6.40 5.20
N ILE A 442 -19.65 -5.45 4.66
CA ILE A 442 -20.77 -5.73 3.75
C ILE A 442 -20.27 -6.28 2.42
N ASP A 443 -19.15 -5.77 1.88
CA ASP A 443 -18.57 -6.32 0.66
C ASP A 443 -18.14 -7.79 0.86
N GLN A 444 -17.51 -8.12 1.99
CA GLN A 444 -17.17 -9.51 2.37
C GLN A 444 -18.40 -10.40 2.50
N LEU A 445 -19.49 -9.91 3.11
CA LEU A 445 -20.75 -10.63 3.20
C LEU A 445 -21.35 -10.91 1.82
N LEU A 446 -21.37 -9.91 0.94
CA LEU A 446 -21.90 -10.04 -0.41
C LEU A 446 -21.03 -10.98 -1.27
N TRP A 447 -19.71 -10.96 -1.07
CA TRP A 447 -18.79 -11.90 -1.68
C TRP A 447 -19.07 -13.33 -1.22
N HIS A 448 -19.29 -13.55 0.08
CA HIS A 448 -19.69 -14.84 0.63
C HIS A 448 -21.00 -15.36 0.03
N LEU A 449 -22.00 -14.49 -0.16
CA LEU A 449 -23.27 -14.85 -0.79
C LEU A 449 -23.10 -15.20 -2.28
N ALA A 450 -22.22 -14.51 -3.01
CA ALA A 450 -21.87 -14.89 -4.38
C ALA A 450 -21.19 -16.27 -4.45
N TRP A 451 -20.28 -16.54 -3.51
CA TRP A 451 -19.59 -17.83 -3.38
C TRP A 451 -20.49 -19.01 -3.06
N THR A 452 -21.52 -18.81 -2.23
CA THR A 452 -22.35 -19.90 -1.69
C THR A 452 -23.73 -20.01 -2.33
N GLY A 453 -24.27 -18.90 -2.85
CA GLY A 453 -25.65 -18.84 -3.32
C GLY A 453 -26.66 -19.18 -2.22
N ASP A 454 -26.29 -19.01 -0.95
CA ASP A 454 -27.11 -19.37 0.23
C ASP A 454 -28.24 -18.33 0.43
N LEU A 455 -29.39 -18.60 -0.19
CA LEU A 455 -30.57 -17.73 -0.11
C LEU A 455 -31.27 -17.78 1.25
N GLU A 456 -30.98 -18.77 2.09
CA GLU A 456 -31.47 -18.80 3.47
C GLU A 456 -30.69 -17.77 4.30
N PHE A 457 -29.36 -17.84 4.23
CA PHE A 457 -28.50 -16.88 4.89
C PHE A 457 -28.66 -15.46 4.34
N ALA A 458 -28.84 -15.30 3.02
CA ALA A 458 -29.16 -14.00 2.43
C ALA A 458 -30.45 -13.39 3.01
N ARG A 459 -31.48 -14.21 3.26
CA ARG A 459 -32.73 -13.74 3.87
C ARG A 459 -32.54 -13.34 5.33
N GLU A 460 -31.68 -14.06 6.06
CA GLU A 460 -31.30 -13.73 7.43
C GLU A 460 -30.60 -12.36 7.51
N MET A 461 -29.66 -12.11 6.59
CA MET A 461 -28.85 -10.88 6.56
C MET A 461 -29.52 -9.71 5.82
N TRP A 462 -30.64 -9.93 5.12
CA TRP A 462 -31.33 -8.90 4.35
C TRP A 462 -31.66 -7.62 5.15
N PRO A 463 -32.22 -7.70 6.38
CA PRO A 463 -32.51 -6.49 7.16
C PRO A 463 -31.26 -5.70 7.54
N VAL A 464 -30.13 -6.39 7.75
CA VAL A 464 -28.83 -5.78 8.07
C VAL A 464 -28.35 -4.95 6.87
N LEU A 465 -28.38 -5.55 5.68
CA LEU A 465 -27.98 -4.91 4.43
C LEU A 465 -28.86 -3.69 4.11
N GLU A 466 -30.18 -3.83 4.20
CA GLU A 466 -31.13 -2.75 3.92
C GLU A 466 -30.94 -1.57 4.88
N SER A 467 -30.81 -1.85 6.18
CA SER A 467 -30.60 -0.83 7.22
C SER A 467 -29.25 -0.11 7.06
N HIS A 468 -28.20 -0.87 6.74
CA HIS A 468 -26.86 -0.33 6.54
C HIS A 468 -26.77 0.56 5.29
N LEU A 469 -27.33 0.16 4.14
CA LEU A 469 -27.34 1.02 2.94
C LEU A 469 -28.10 2.34 3.15
N ALA A 470 -29.14 2.33 3.99
CA ALA A 470 -29.82 3.57 4.39
C ALA A 470 -28.98 4.43 5.36
N TRP A 471 -28.13 3.80 6.18
CA TRP A 471 -27.15 4.47 7.04
C TRP A 471 -26.03 5.11 6.23
N GLU A 472 -25.42 4.38 5.29
CA GLU A 472 -24.40 4.87 4.35
C GLU A 472 -24.83 6.17 3.68
N LYS A 473 -26.00 6.13 3.02
CA LYS A 473 -26.56 7.29 2.32
C LYS A 473 -26.76 8.47 3.25
N ARG A 474 -27.28 8.24 4.45
CA ARG A 474 -27.55 9.30 5.43
C ARG A 474 -26.27 9.92 5.98
N CYS A 475 -25.20 9.13 6.15
CA CYS A 475 -23.95 9.58 6.75
C CYS A 475 -23.02 10.23 5.73
N PHE A 476 -22.90 9.65 4.53
CA PHE A 476 -21.81 9.94 3.59
C PHE A 476 -22.25 10.40 2.18
N ASP A 477 -23.55 10.36 1.87
CA ASP A 477 -24.17 11.05 0.71
C ASP A 477 -25.32 12.00 1.16
N PRO A 478 -25.09 12.91 2.13
CA PRO A 478 -26.16 13.72 2.72
C PRO A 478 -26.70 14.83 1.82
N ASP A 479 -26.00 15.19 0.74
CA ASP A 479 -26.48 16.10 -0.30
C ASP A 479 -27.18 15.37 -1.45
N ASP A 480 -27.28 14.04 -1.37
CA ASP A 480 -27.94 13.18 -2.35
C ASP A 480 -27.40 13.46 -3.77
N ASP A 481 -26.07 13.54 -3.95
CA ASP A 481 -25.47 13.69 -5.28
C ASP A 481 -25.11 12.33 -5.92
N GLY A 482 -25.20 11.26 -5.13
CA GLY A 482 -24.95 9.88 -5.50
C GLY A 482 -23.50 9.44 -5.30
N LEU A 483 -22.64 10.30 -4.74
CA LEU A 483 -21.26 9.99 -4.39
C LEU A 483 -21.07 10.04 -2.86
N TYR A 484 -20.16 9.20 -2.38
CA TYR A 484 -19.98 8.96 -0.94
C TYR A 484 -18.60 9.43 -0.49
N GLU A 485 -18.53 10.08 0.66
CA GLU A 485 -17.26 10.38 1.32
C GLU A 485 -16.58 9.11 1.86
N ASN A 486 -15.26 9.07 1.83
CA ASN A 486 -14.48 8.05 2.54
C ASN A 486 -14.33 8.44 4.02
N TYR A 487 -14.86 7.61 4.92
CA TYR A 487 -14.72 7.73 6.37
C TYR A 487 -13.99 6.51 6.94
N VAL A 488 -12.74 6.30 6.53
CA VAL A 488 -11.94 5.12 6.87
C VAL A 488 -12.60 3.86 6.33
N ASN A 489 -12.40 3.54 5.06
CA ASN A 489 -12.93 2.32 4.42
C ASN A 489 -11.84 1.49 3.68
N THR A 490 -10.56 1.81 3.93
CA THR A 490 -9.38 1.14 3.35
C THR A 490 -8.37 0.81 4.45
N MET A 491 -7.35 -0.01 4.16
CA MET A 491 -6.27 -0.23 5.15
C MET A 491 -5.42 1.04 5.34
N ILE A 492 -5.25 1.83 4.29
CA ILE A 492 -4.43 3.05 4.28
C ILE A 492 -5.23 4.33 4.53
N SER A 493 -6.05 4.44 5.59
CA SER A 493 -6.89 5.62 5.83
C SER A 493 -6.70 6.33 7.17
N ASP A 494 -5.72 5.92 7.99
CA ASP A 494 -5.52 6.48 9.34
C ASP A 494 -5.10 7.96 9.34
N ALA A 495 -4.71 8.51 8.20
CA ALA A 495 -4.41 9.94 8.06
C ALA A 495 -5.18 10.63 6.93
N HIS A 496 -6.19 9.98 6.36
CA HIS A 496 -7.07 10.60 5.38
C HIS A 496 -8.09 11.54 6.01
N HIS A 497 -8.27 12.70 5.39
CA HIS A 497 -9.34 13.65 5.70
C HIS A 497 -9.89 14.23 4.40
N TYR A 498 -11.13 13.90 4.08
CA TYR A 498 -11.77 14.35 2.85
C TYR A 498 -12.71 15.54 3.07
N SER A 499 -12.96 15.95 4.32
CA SER A 499 -13.68 17.19 4.63
C SER A 499 -15.04 17.30 3.93
N GLY A 500 -15.80 16.20 3.84
CA GLY A 500 -17.11 16.12 3.19
C GLY A 500 -17.04 15.73 1.72
N SER A 501 -15.86 15.50 1.18
CA SER A 501 -15.66 15.36 -0.26
C SER A 501 -16.06 13.98 -0.77
N PRO A 502 -16.83 13.89 -1.87
CA PRO A 502 -17.11 12.62 -2.52
C PRO A 502 -15.86 11.95 -3.08
N CYS A 503 -15.70 10.66 -2.77
CA CYS A 503 -14.51 9.86 -3.05
C CYS A 503 -14.83 8.68 -3.98
N THR A 504 -13.88 8.31 -4.85
CA THR A 504 -14.09 7.24 -5.84
C THR A 504 -14.25 5.86 -5.20
N GLN A 505 -13.36 5.50 -4.27
CA GLN A 505 -13.32 4.20 -3.60
C GLN A 505 -14.56 3.93 -2.72
N ALA A 506 -15.00 4.92 -1.94
CA ALA A 506 -16.22 4.81 -1.12
C ALA A 506 -17.47 4.62 -1.99
N SER A 507 -17.60 5.45 -3.03
CA SER A 507 -18.70 5.35 -3.98
C SER A 507 -18.71 4.01 -4.73
N ALA A 508 -17.54 3.41 -4.97
CA ALA A 508 -17.43 2.09 -5.59
C ALA A 508 -17.92 0.95 -4.69
N TYR A 509 -17.57 0.95 -3.39
CA TYR A 509 -18.12 0.01 -2.40
C TYR A 509 -19.65 0.07 -2.40
N VAL A 510 -20.21 1.27 -2.29
CA VAL A 510 -21.66 1.46 -2.21
C VAL A 510 -22.36 1.08 -3.52
N TYR A 511 -21.80 1.45 -4.69
CA TYR A 511 -22.31 1.01 -5.99
C TYR A 511 -22.42 -0.51 -6.07
N ARG A 512 -21.35 -1.22 -5.68
CA ARG A 512 -21.32 -2.68 -5.70
C ARG A 512 -22.38 -3.26 -4.76
N ALA A 513 -22.47 -2.72 -3.54
CA ALA A 513 -23.43 -3.16 -2.55
C ALA A 513 -24.88 -2.97 -3.03
N LEU A 514 -25.21 -1.81 -3.62
CA LEU A 514 -26.52 -1.52 -4.19
C LEU A 514 -26.85 -2.43 -5.38
N ARG A 515 -25.90 -2.66 -6.29
CA ARG A 515 -26.08 -3.56 -7.43
C ARG A 515 -26.39 -4.99 -6.99
N LEU A 516 -25.68 -5.50 -5.98
CA LEU A 516 -25.92 -6.83 -5.44
C LEU A 516 -27.18 -6.89 -4.57
N ALA A 517 -27.51 -5.82 -3.84
CA ALA A 517 -28.78 -5.69 -3.13
C ALA A 517 -29.97 -5.75 -4.09
N ALA A 518 -29.90 -5.10 -5.25
CA ALA A 518 -30.93 -5.19 -6.30
C ALA A 518 -31.10 -6.63 -6.81
N LYS A 519 -29.99 -7.35 -7.05
CA LYS A 519 -30.01 -8.77 -7.44
C LYS A 519 -30.64 -9.65 -6.35
N LEU A 520 -30.20 -9.49 -5.10
CA LEU A 520 -30.72 -10.22 -3.95
C LEU A 520 -32.20 -9.91 -3.68
N ALA A 521 -32.64 -8.66 -3.80
CA ALA A 521 -34.03 -8.27 -3.65
C ALA A 521 -34.91 -9.10 -4.59
N LYS A 522 -34.52 -9.20 -5.87
CA LYS A 522 -35.23 -10.04 -6.85
C LYS A 522 -35.26 -11.51 -6.43
N LEU A 523 -34.13 -12.07 -6.00
CA LEU A 523 -34.02 -13.48 -5.57
C LEU A 523 -34.81 -13.77 -4.27
N LEU A 524 -35.03 -12.76 -3.44
CA LEU A 524 -35.75 -12.85 -2.16
C LEU A 524 -37.22 -12.40 -2.23
N ASN A 525 -37.73 -12.10 -3.43
CA ASN A 525 -39.07 -11.56 -3.66
C ASN A 525 -39.34 -10.22 -2.92
N LYS A 526 -38.36 -9.31 -2.96
CA LYS A 526 -38.43 -7.91 -2.52
C LYS A 526 -38.38 -6.97 -3.72
N ASP A 527 -38.66 -5.67 -3.53
CA ASP A 527 -38.57 -4.68 -4.61
C ASP A 527 -37.08 -4.32 -4.91
N PRO A 528 -36.56 -4.63 -6.10
CA PRO A 528 -35.18 -4.28 -6.47
C PRO A 528 -35.01 -2.82 -6.90
N ALA A 529 -36.11 -2.12 -7.21
CA ALA A 529 -36.06 -0.84 -7.92
C ALA A 529 -35.34 0.30 -7.14
N PRO A 530 -35.47 0.44 -5.80
CA PRO A 530 -34.74 1.46 -5.04
C PRO A 530 -33.22 1.28 -5.15
N PHE A 531 -32.74 0.06 -4.97
CA PHE A 531 -31.31 -0.26 -5.02
C PHE A 531 -30.75 -0.11 -6.44
N GLN A 532 -31.50 -0.55 -7.47
CA GLN A 532 -31.07 -0.40 -8.85
C GLN A 532 -30.95 1.07 -9.27
N ARG A 533 -31.95 1.91 -8.93
CA ARG A 533 -31.92 3.34 -9.25
C ARG A 533 -30.73 4.04 -8.61
N GLU A 534 -30.46 3.73 -7.34
CA GLU A 534 -29.33 4.32 -6.63
C GLU A 534 -28.00 3.82 -7.19
N ALA A 535 -27.86 2.53 -7.52
CA ALA A 535 -26.66 2.00 -8.15
C ALA A 535 -26.37 2.69 -9.50
N ASP A 536 -27.38 2.86 -10.35
CA ASP A 536 -27.24 3.55 -11.62
C ASP A 536 -26.85 5.02 -11.42
N ARG A 537 -27.48 5.71 -10.46
CA ARG A 537 -27.13 7.09 -10.07
C ARG A 537 -25.68 7.22 -9.64
N THR A 538 -25.21 6.34 -8.74
CA THR A 538 -23.83 6.36 -8.24
C THR A 538 -22.82 6.11 -9.36
N ARG A 539 -23.06 5.12 -10.23
CA ARG A 539 -22.18 4.87 -11.38
C ARG A 539 -22.13 6.04 -12.35
N ASP A 540 -23.27 6.66 -12.62
CA ASP A 540 -23.36 7.82 -13.51
C ASP A 540 -22.67 9.04 -12.88
N ALA A 541 -22.79 9.23 -11.56
CA ALA A 541 -22.10 10.29 -10.84
C ALA A 541 -20.57 10.08 -10.85
N LEU A 542 -20.08 8.86 -10.61
CA LEU A 542 -18.66 8.50 -10.71
C LEU A 542 -18.10 8.88 -12.08
N ASN A 543 -18.78 8.49 -13.16
CA ASN A 543 -18.34 8.76 -14.53
C ASN A 543 -18.49 10.22 -14.96
N ARG A 544 -19.45 10.96 -14.39
CA ARG A 544 -19.68 12.37 -14.72
C ARG A 544 -18.74 13.31 -13.97
N VAL A 545 -18.47 13.01 -12.70
CA VAL A 545 -17.79 13.92 -11.78
C VAL A 545 -16.32 13.57 -11.60
N LEU A 546 -16.01 12.29 -11.42
CA LEU A 546 -14.68 11.85 -10.98
C LEU A 546 -13.85 11.26 -12.13
N TRP A 547 -14.47 10.70 -13.18
CA TRP A 547 -13.73 10.21 -14.35
C TRP A 547 -13.07 11.35 -15.12
N MET A 548 -11.75 11.26 -15.32
CA MET A 548 -10.98 12.25 -16.08
C MET A 548 -10.61 11.69 -17.45
N PRO A 549 -11.47 11.79 -18.48
CA PRO A 549 -11.32 11.05 -19.74
C PRO A 549 -10.03 11.36 -20.49
N GLN A 550 -9.53 12.60 -20.41
CA GLN A 550 -8.27 12.98 -21.08
C GLN A 550 -7.03 12.37 -20.40
N LEU A 551 -7.14 12.02 -19.11
CA LEU A 551 -6.09 11.40 -18.32
C LEU A 551 -6.21 9.86 -18.31
N GLY A 552 -7.43 9.33 -18.22
CA GLY A 552 -7.70 7.88 -18.26
C GLY A 552 -7.80 7.21 -16.89
N TRP A 553 -8.12 7.96 -15.83
CA TRP A 553 -8.42 7.40 -14.51
C TRP A 553 -9.43 8.28 -13.75
N TYR A 554 -9.98 7.77 -12.66
CA TYR A 554 -10.81 8.55 -11.74
C TYR A 554 -9.95 9.44 -10.84
N ALA A 555 -10.39 10.67 -10.58
CA ALA A 555 -9.83 11.51 -9.53
C ALA A 555 -10.01 10.83 -8.16
N GLU A 556 -9.14 11.13 -7.21
CA GLU A 556 -9.27 10.62 -5.84
C GLU A 556 -10.59 11.08 -5.21
N TYR A 557 -10.79 12.40 -5.20
CA TYR A 557 -11.99 13.06 -4.70
C TYR A 557 -12.24 14.39 -5.42
N ARG A 558 -13.44 14.95 -5.24
CA ARG A 558 -13.76 16.34 -5.58
C ARG A 558 -13.98 17.13 -4.31
N ASP A 559 -13.21 18.19 -4.08
CA ASP A 559 -13.40 19.08 -2.93
C ASP A 559 -14.87 19.48 -2.75
N LEU A 560 -15.41 19.32 -1.53
CA LEU A 560 -16.70 19.91 -1.17
C LEU A 560 -16.59 21.42 -0.94
N LEU A 561 -15.47 21.85 -0.34
CA LEU A 561 -15.21 23.21 0.12
C LEU A 561 -14.39 24.01 -0.91
N GLY A 562 -14.28 25.32 -0.70
CA GLY A 562 -13.42 26.19 -1.51
C GLY A 562 -13.75 26.16 -3.00
N LEU A 563 -12.72 25.93 -3.82
CA LEU A 563 -12.81 25.96 -5.29
C LEU A 563 -13.41 24.70 -5.93
N LYS A 564 -13.75 23.68 -5.12
CA LYS A 564 -14.37 22.42 -5.58
C LYS A 564 -13.58 21.69 -6.69
N ARG A 565 -12.25 21.64 -6.55
CA ARG A 565 -11.34 21.05 -7.53
C ARG A 565 -11.31 19.53 -7.41
N LEU A 566 -10.89 18.87 -8.49
CA LEU A 566 -10.57 17.44 -8.48
C LEU A 566 -9.13 17.25 -8.00
N HIS A 567 -8.92 16.26 -7.12
CA HIS A 567 -7.59 15.75 -6.82
C HIS A 567 -7.19 14.73 -7.89
N THR A 568 -6.38 15.17 -8.85
CA THR A 568 -6.10 14.40 -10.08
C THR A 568 -5.10 13.26 -9.88
N SER A 569 -4.39 13.21 -8.76
CA SER A 569 -3.52 12.08 -8.43
C SER A 569 -4.28 11.08 -7.55
N ALA A 570 -4.52 9.88 -8.09
CA ALA A 570 -5.18 8.79 -7.38
C ALA A 570 -4.19 7.96 -6.55
N GLU A 571 -4.62 7.49 -5.39
CA GLU A 571 -3.95 6.38 -4.69
C GLU A 571 -4.41 5.01 -5.24
N LEU A 572 -3.73 3.93 -4.81
CA LEU A 572 -4.07 2.56 -5.24
C LEU A 572 -5.54 2.18 -5.00
N PRO A 573 -6.18 2.48 -3.85
CA PRO A 573 -7.60 2.18 -3.62
C PRO A 573 -8.55 2.77 -4.65
N THR A 574 -8.29 3.99 -5.11
CA THR A 574 -9.05 4.65 -6.19
C THR A 574 -8.88 3.95 -7.54
N VAL A 575 -7.89 3.08 -7.68
CA VAL A 575 -7.69 2.25 -8.86
C VAL A 575 -8.27 0.84 -8.69
N TYR A 576 -7.74 0.06 -7.75
CA TYR A 576 -8.07 -1.38 -7.69
C TYR A 576 -9.53 -1.60 -7.26
N HIS A 577 -10.08 -0.72 -6.41
CA HIS A 577 -11.37 -0.99 -5.78
C HIS A 577 -12.56 -0.76 -6.71
N PRO A 578 -12.61 0.32 -7.53
CA PRO A 578 -13.61 0.45 -8.58
C PRO A 578 -13.57 -0.68 -9.61
N ILE A 579 -12.36 -1.17 -9.95
CA ILE A 579 -12.19 -2.32 -10.86
C ILE A 579 -12.83 -3.58 -10.24
N ASP A 580 -12.50 -3.92 -9.00
CA ASP A 580 -13.06 -5.10 -8.28
C ASP A 580 -14.58 -4.96 -8.04
N SER A 581 -15.06 -3.73 -7.91
CA SER A 581 -16.48 -3.39 -7.78
C SER A 581 -17.25 -3.44 -9.11
N GLY A 582 -16.57 -3.50 -10.25
CA GLY A 582 -17.17 -3.51 -11.59
C GLY A 582 -17.79 -2.17 -11.97
N VAL A 583 -17.19 -1.06 -11.53
CA VAL A 583 -17.55 0.30 -11.93
C VAL A 583 -17.07 0.64 -13.35
N PRO A 584 -15.76 0.56 -13.67
CA PRO A 584 -15.25 0.95 -14.97
C PRO A 584 -15.61 -0.05 -16.06
N ASP A 585 -15.71 0.43 -17.29
CA ASP A 585 -15.68 -0.45 -18.46
C ASP A 585 -14.26 -1.04 -18.67
N PRO A 586 -14.08 -2.06 -19.54
CA PRO A 586 -12.77 -2.68 -19.76
C PRO A 586 -11.68 -1.72 -20.27
N PHE A 587 -12.02 -0.67 -21.01
CA PHE A 587 -11.05 0.33 -21.49
C PHE A 587 -10.60 1.23 -20.33
N GLN A 588 -11.56 1.73 -19.55
CA GLN A 588 -11.28 2.51 -18.35
C GLN A 588 -10.39 1.74 -17.37
N ALA A 589 -10.73 0.47 -17.09
CA ALA A 589 -9.94 -0.39 -16.20
C ALA A 589 -8.48 -0.55 -16.68
N TYR A 590 -8.27 -0.72 -18.00
CA TYR A 590 -6.92 -0.79 -18.56
C TYR A 590 -6.17 0.53 -18.38
N GLN A 591 -6.81 1.67 -18.66
CA GLN A 591 -6.19 2.99 -18.53
C GLN A 591 -5.84 3.32 -17.06
N MET A 592 -6.69 2.93 -16.11
CA MET A 592 -6.42 3.13 -14.68
C MET A 592 -5.19 2.35 -14.20
N LEU A 593 -5.01 1.12 -14.67
CA LEU A 593 -3.79 0.35 -14.38
C LEU A 593 -2.56 0.87 -15.13
N ARG A 594 -2.75 1.49 -16.30
CA ARG A 594 -1.68 2.22 -16.98
C ARG A 594 -1.23 3.45 -16.18
N TYR A 595 -2.14 4.12 -15.45
CA TYR A 595 -1.77 5.13 -14.48
C TYR A 595 -0.89 4.55 -13.36
N VAL A 596 -1.24 3.37 -12.80
CA VAL A 596 -0.39 2.70 -11.80
C VAL A 596 1.01 2.44 -12.34
N ASP A 597 1.13 1.85 -13.54
CA ASP A 597 2.41 1.54 -14.18
C ASP A 597 3.28 2.78 -14.49
N THR A 598 2.69 3.97 -14.60
CA THR A 598 3.39 5.19 -15.05
C THR A 598 3.55 6.28 -14.01
N ALA A 599 2.67 6.33 -13.00
CA ALA A 599 2.62 7.39 -12.01
C ALA A 599 2.85 6.90 -10.58
N ILE A 600 2.67 5.59 -10.30
CA ILE A 600 2.93 5.00 -8.99
C ILE A 600 4.30 4.34 -9.00
N GLN A 601 5.08 4.61 -7.95
CA GLN A 601 6.43 4.12 -7.87
C GLN A 601 6.48 2.61 -7.61
N HIS A 602 7.34 1.94 -8.37
CA HIS A 602 7.62 0.51 -8.26
C HIS A 602 8.94 0.28 -7.51
N VAL A 603 8.94 -0.69 -6.60
CA VAL A 603 10.13 -1.14 -5.86
C VAL A 603 10.50 -2.54 -6.39
N PRO A 604 11.63 -2.69 -7.09
CA PRO A 604 12.02 -3.96 -7.69
C PRO A 604 12.43 -4.99 -6.62
N ILE A 605 11.93 -6.23 -6.75
CA ILE A 605 12.27 -7.35 -5.87
C ILE A 605 13.16 -8.35 -6.59
N GLN A 606 12.72 -8.86 -7.74
CA GLN A 606 13.49 -9.83 -8.52
C GLN A 606 13.02 -9.86 -9.98
N ARG A 607 13.94 -9.64 -10.93
CA ARG A 607 13.60 -9.54 -12.36
C ARG A 607 12.50 -8.46 -12.57
N LYS A 608 11.34 -8.85 -13.09
CA LYS A 608 10.18 -7.96 -13.26
C LYS A 608 9.26 -7.91 -12.02
N ALA A 609 9.47 -8.80 -11.05
CA ALA A 609 8.65 -8.84 -9.84
C ALA A 609 8.97 -7.63 -8.95
N CYS A 610 7.93 -6.95 -8.48
CA CYS A 610 8.03 -5.68 -7.75
C CYS A 610 6.88 -5.52 -6.76
N VAL A 611 7.04 -4.59 -5.82
CA VAL A 611 5.97 -4.07 -4.96
C VAL A 611 5.74 -2.58 -5.26
N LEU A 612 4.63 -2.02 -4.78
CA LEU A 612 4.21 -0.65 -5.10
C LEU A 612 4.13 0.21 -3.84
N TRP A 613 4.44 1.50 -4.02
CA TRP A 613 3.95 2.52 -3.10
C TRP A 613 2.45 2.70 -3.25
N THR A 614 1.76 3.09 -2.19
CA THR A 614 0.29 3.25 -2.19
C THR A 614 -0.18 4.52 -2.89
N SER A 615 0.66 5.53 -3.00
CA SER A 615 0.41 6.78 -3.70
C SER A 615 1.73 7.39 -4.19
N ASN A 616 1.64 8.42 -5.02
CA ASN A 616 2.78 9.27 -5.36
C ASN A 616 2.78 10.61 -4.60
N TRP A 617 2.01 10.70 -3.51
CA TRP A 617 1.87 11.89 -2.67
C TRP A 617 3.08 12.05 -1.75
N ALA A 618 3.48 13.29 -1.44
CA ALA A 618 4.66 13.60 -0.65
C ALA A 618 4.37 14.69 0.41
N PRO A 619 5.05 14.66 1.58
CA PRO A 619 6.04 13.68 2.06
C PRO A 619 5.41 12.32 2.43
N TYR A 620 6.22 11.34 2.86
CA TYR A 620 5.65 10.15 3.54
C TYR A 620 4.82 10.60 4.74
N LEU A 621 3.62 10.04 4.83
CA LEU A 621 2.77 10.02 6.02
C LEU A 621 2.19 8.61 6.17
N TRP A 622 2.11 8.14 7.42
CA TRP A 622 1.52 6.85 7.73
C TRP A 622 0.09 6.77 7.20
N SER A 623 -0.26 5.64 6.58
CA SER A 623 -1.59 5.38 6.04
C SER A 623 -1.99 6.39 4.95
N VAL A 624 -1.02 6.78 4.12
CA VAL A 624 -1.21 7.65 2.92
C VAL A 624 -0.21 7.27 1.84
N ARG A 625 1.09 7.24 2.19
CA ARG A 625 2.18 6.90 1.28
C ARG A 625 3.09 5.84 1.91
N ASN A 626 2.68 4.59 1.78
CA ASN A 626 3.34 3.42 2.36
C ASN A 626 3.70 2.39 1.29
N VAL A 627 4.41 1.34 1.69
CA VAL A 627 4.51 0.11 0.90
C VAL A 627 3.76 -1.00 1.65
N VAL A 628 2.53 -1.30 1.19
CA VAL A 628 1.59 -2.19 1.89
C VAL A 628 1.29 -3.42 1.04
N SER A 629 1.63 -4.59 1.57
CA SER A 629 1.49 -5.88 0.86
C SER A 629 0.07 -6.17 0.40
N SER A 630 -0.93 -5.83 1.22
CA SER A 630 -2.34 -6.04 0.89
C SER A 630 -2.84 -5.16 -0.27
N GLU A 631 -2.33 -3.92 -0.42
CA GLU A 631 -2.69 -3.05 -1.56
C GLU A 631 -2.03 -3.50 -2.87
N VAL A 632 -0.81 -4.02 -2.79
CA VAL A 632 -0.14 -4.60 -3.96
C VAL A 632 -0.87 -5.88 -4.41
N ALA A 633 -1.28 -6.73 -3.49
CA ALA A 633 -2.06 -7.94 -3.78
C ALA A 633 -3.43 -7.62 -4.40
N HIS A 634 -4.14 -6.60 -3.90
CA HIS A 634 -5.41 -6.16 -4.48
C HIS A 634 -5.22 -5.54 -5.87
N THR A 635 -4.16 -4.77 -6.07
CA THR A 635 -3.77 -4.23 -7.39
C THR A 635 -3.45 -5.35 -8.38
N ALA A 636 -2.81 -6.44 -7.92
CA ALA A 636 -2.59 -7.63 -8.74
C ALA A 636 -3.92 -8.30 -9.14
N LEU A 637 -4.86 -8.45 -8.19
CA LEU A 637 -6.22 -8.96 -8.48
C LEU A 637 -6.93 -8.11 -9.54
N ALA A 638 -6.95 -6.79 -9.37
CA ALA A 638 -7.53 -5.86 -10.34
C ALA A 638 -6.85 -5.95 -11.72
N SER A 639 -5.53 -6.19 -11.75
CA SER A 639 -4.77 -6.40 -12.98
C SER A 639 -5.20 -7.66 -13.73
N TRP A 640 -5.43 -8.78 -13.03
CA TRP A 640 -6.03 -9.98 -13.63
C TRP A 640 -7.46 -9.72 -14.10
N GLN A 641 -8.25 -8.97 -13.33
CA GLN A 641 -9.63 -8.62 -13.70
C GLN A 641 -9.71 -7.80 -14.99
N ALA A 642 -8.76 -6.89 -15.21
CA ALA A 642 -8.65 -6.04 -16.40
C ALA A 642 -7.88 -6.68 -17.57
N GLY A 643 -7.38 -7.92 -17.42
CA GLY A 643 -6.65 -8.63 -18.48
C GLY A 643 -5.15 -8.30 -18.58
N GLN A 644 -4.58 -7.54 -17.65
CA GLN A 644 -3.14 -7.21 -17.59
C GLN A 644 -2.34 -8.29 -16.86
N ARG A 645 -2.33 -9.50 -17.44
CA ARG A 645 -1.87 -10.73 -16.78
C ARG A 645 -0.39 -10.70 -16.34
N ASP A 646 0.49 -10.10 -17.15
CA ASP A 646 1.91 -9.98 -16.83
C ASP A 646 2.15 -9.03 -15.64
N MET A 647 1.47 -7.88 -15.61
CA MET A 647 1.52 -6.95 -14.47
C MET A 647 1.02 -7.65 -13.20
N ALA A 648 -0.12 -8.32 -13.29
CA ALA A 648 -0.73 -9.05 -12.18
C ALA A 648 0.23 -10.08 -11.57
N TRP A 649 0.83 -10.93 -12.41
CA TRP A 649 1.80 -11.92 -11.96
C TRP A 649 3.04 -11.30 -11.31
N ASN A 650 3.59 -10.23 -11.90
CA ASN A 650 4.80 -9.60 -11.38
C ASN A 650 4.58 -8.92 -10.02
N LEU A 651 3.43 -8.28 -9.82
CA LEU A 651 3.05 -7.70 -8.54
C LEU A 651 2.82 -8.80 -7.48
N TRP A 652 1.99 -9.79 -7.81
CA TRP A 652 1.68 -10.89 -6.91
C TRP A 652 2.93 -11.67 -6.48
N ARG A 653 3.76 -12.08 -7.44
CA ARG A 653 5.02 -12.78 -7.17
C ARG A 653 5.98 -11.88 -6.39
N GLY A 654 6.03 -10.58 -6.70
CA GLY A 654 6.85 -9.60 -6.00
C GLY A 654 6.49 -9.53 -4.52
N THR A 655 5.20 -9.42 -4.22
CA THR A 655 4.67 -9.44 -2.86
C THR A 655 5.03 -10.72 -2.09
N ILE A 656 4.88 -11.91 -2.71
CA ILE A 656 5.25 -13.18 -2.05
C ILE A 656 6.75 -13.26 -1.78
N LEU A 657 7.59 -12.89 -2.74
CA LEU A 657 9.04 -12.90 -2.57
C LEU A 657 9.52 -11.91 -1.51
N ASP A 658 9.00 -10.68 -1.53
CA ASP A 658 9.29 -9.65 -0.54
C ASP A 658 8.95 -10.11 0.88
N SER A 659 7.69 -10.52 1.08
CA SER A 659 7.16 -10.83 2.41
C SER A 659 7.69 -12.14 3.01
N MET A 660 7.74 -13.22 2.23
CA MET A 660 7.96 -14.57 2.76
C MET A 660 9.40 -15.06 2.65
N TYR A 661 10.20 -14.46 1.75
CA TYR A 661 11.54 -14.94 1.40
C TYR A 661 12.64 -13.89 1.57
N ALA A 662 12.38 -12.61 1.28
CA ALA A 662 13.31 -11.50 1.52
C ALA A 662 13.13 -10.84 2.90
N GLY A 663 11.92 -10.96 3.47
CA GLY A 663 11.55 -10.38 4.77
C GLY A 663 12.12 -11.13 5.96
N ARG A 664 11.86 -10.60 7.17
CA ARG A 664 12.36 -11.19 8.43
C ARG A 664 11.60 -12.44 8.88
N VAL A 665 10.40 -12.71 8.37
CA VAL A 665 9.53 -13.77 8.89
C VAL A 665 9.21 -14.78 7.77
N PRO A 666 9.56 -16.07 7.92
CA PRO A 666 9.27 -17.06 6.88
C PRO A 666 7.76 -17.24 6.71
N GLY A 667 7.27 -17.23 5.46
CA GLY A 667 5.86 -17.48 5.15
C GLY A 667 4.87 -16.41 5.66
N ASN A 668 5.32 -15.18 5.87
CA ASN A 668 4.52 -14.11 6.45
C ASN A 668 3.53 -13.46 5.47
N CYS A 669 2.37 -13.04 5.96
CA CYS A 669 1.50 -12.07 5.31
C CYS A 669 1.53 -10.71 6.06
N PRO A 670 2.56 -9.86 5.88
CA PRO A 670 2.78 -8.70 6.75
C PRO A 670 1.82 -7.54 6.45
N GLY A 671 1.61 -6.66 7.43
CA GLY A 671 0.89 -5.39 7.24
C GLY A 671 1.63 -4.43 6.31
N THR A 672 2.93 -4.27 6.47
CA THR A 672 3.79 -3.44 5.59
C THR A 672 4.94 -4.24 5.00
N SER A 673 5.43 -3.80 3.85
CA SER A 673 6.62 -4.35 3.23
C SER A 673 7.87 -4.02 4.05
N GLU A 674 8.91 -4.82 3.87
CA GLU A 674 10.24 -4.49 4.39
C GLU A 674 10.95 -3.36 3.62
N HIS A 675 10.33 -2.87 2.55
CA HIS A 675 10.70 -1.64 1.87
C HIS A 675 9.99 -0.40 2.43
N ASP A 676 9.06 -0.54 3.38
CA ASP A 676 8.49 0.61 4.05
C ASP A 676 9.56 1.30 4.93
N PRO A 677 9.81 2.60 4.74
CA PRO A 677 10.93 3.32 5.35
C PRO A 677 10.74 3.63 6.83
N ARG A 678 9.50 3.66 7.35
CA ARG A 678 9.22 4.06 8.74
C ARG A 678 8.53 2.97 9.55
N GLN A 679 7.82 2.04 8.90
CA GLN A 679 7.17 0.89 9.52
C GLN A 679 7.63 -0.38 8.81
N THR A 680 8.94 -0.64 8.78
CA THR A 680 9.52 -1.76 8.04
C THR A 680 8.96 -3.11 8.52
N GLY A 681 8.35 -3.87 7.60
CA GLY A 681 7.93 -5.27 7.81
C GLY A 681 7.01 -5.49 9.01
N ALA A 682 6.14 -4.54 9.32
CA ALA A 682 5.32 -4.52 10.52
C ALA A 682 4.07 -5.41 10.40
N ALA A 683 3.57 -5.88 11.55
CA ALA A 683 2.37 -6.69 11.72
C ALA A 683 2.43 -8.04 10.99
N THR A 684 2.99 -9.05 11.65
CA THR A 684 3.04 -10.44 11.21
C THR A 684 1.62 -11.02 11.05
N ASP A 685 1.39 -11.63 9.89
CA ASP A 685 0.12 -12.24 9.48
C ASP A 685 -1.09 -11.31 9.70
N PHE A 686 -0.99 -10.10 9.15
CA PHE A 686 -2.03 -9.08 9.25
C PHE A 686 -3.24 -9.43 8.39
N ASN A 687 -4.45 -9.16 8.91
CA ASN A 687 -5.67 -9.72 8.33
C ASN A 687 -5.94 -9.28 6.88
N CYS A 688 -5.64 -8.02 6.53
CA CYS A 688 -5.82 -7.50 5.18
C CYS A 688 -4.93 -8.24 4.19
N SER A 689 -3.70 -8.54 4.60
CA SER A 689 -2.72 -9.23 3.75
C SER A 689 -3.09 -10.70 3.60
N VAL A 690 -3.44 -11.40 4.69
CA VAL A 690 -3.89 -12.80 4.60
C VAL A 690 -5.10 -12.95 3.69
N GLY A 691 -6.11 -12.07 3.85
CA GLY A 691 -7.32 -12.10 3.03
C GLY A 691 -7.05 -11.83 1.55
N MET A 692 -6.31 -10.76 1.24
CA MET A 692 -5.99 -10.43 -0.15
C MET A 692 -5.00 -11.39 -0.78
N PHE A 693 -4.14 -12.04 0.02
CA PHE A 693 -3.25 -13.05 -0.50
C PHE A 693 -4.01 -14.28 -0.98
N GLY A 694 -4.97 -14.77 -0.18
CA GLY A 694 -5.82 -15.87 -0.59
C GLY A 694 -6.72 -15.53 -1.77
N ARG A 695 -7.35 -14.34 -1.78
CA ARG A 695 -8.19 -13.92 -2.92
C ARG A 695 -7.41 -13.78 -4.22
N ALA A 696 -6.25 -13.11 -4.19
CA ALA A 696 -5.42 -12.95 -5.37
C ALA A 696 -4.88 -14.30 -5.90
N LEU A 697 -4.62 -15.27 -5.01
CA LEU A 697 -4.31 -16.65 -5.38
C LEU A 697 -5.49 -17.33 -6.10
N VAL A 698 -6.67 -17.35 -5.49
CA VAL A 698 -7.83 -18.13 -5.97
C VAL A 698 -8.51 -17.46 -7.16
N GLU A 699 -8.90 -16.19 -7.05
CA GLU A 699 -9.63 -15.44 -8.08
C GLU A 699 -8.72 -14.82 -9.15
N GLY A 700 -7.46 -14.56 -8.80
CA GLY A 700 -6.47 -13.94 -9.67
C GLY A 700 -5.65 -14.97 -10.45
N LEU A 701 -4.66 -15.57 -9.79
CA LEU A 701 -3.72 -16.51 -10.40
C LEU A 701 -4.43 -17.74 -10.98
N PHE A 702 -5.28 -18.39 -10.19
CA PHE A 702 -6.06 -19.54 -10.65
C PHE A 702 -7.38 -19.17 -11.30
N GLY A 703 -7.88 -17.95 -11.11
CA GLY A 703 -9.03 -17.44 -11.84
C GLY A 703 -10.36 -18.09 -11.49
N ILE A 704 -10.51 -18.64 -10.28
CA ILE A 704 -11.73 -19.31 -9.83
C ILE A 704 -12.67 -18.25 -9.24
N VAL A 705 -13.77 -17.96 -9.93
CA VAL A 705 -14.74 -16.94 -9.51
C VAL A 705 -16.16 -17.51 -9.56
N PRO A 706 -16.68 -18.04 -8.44
CA PRO A 706 -18.06 -18.51 -8.36
C PRO A 706 -19.06 -17.35 -8.27
N ASP A 707 -20.15 -17.44 -9.03
CA ASP A 707 -21.37 -16.64 -8.86
C ASP A 707 -22.57 -17.60 -8.77
N LEU A 708 -22.72 -18.21 -7.60
CA LEU A 708 -23.78 -19.16 -7.33
C LEU A 708 -25.15 -18.51 -7.16
N LEU A 709 -25.21 -17.17 -7.06
CA LEU A 709 -26.47 -16.45 -7.17
C LEU A 709 -27.04 -16.50 -8.60
N ASP A 710 -26.17 -16.60 -9.64
CA ASP A 710 -26.55 -16.83 -11.04
C ASP A 710 -26.31 -18.29 -11.53
N GLY A 711 -25.84 -19.16 -10.64
CA GLY A 711 -25.55 -20.57 -10.93
C GLY A 711 -24.39 -20.77 -11.90
N GLU A 712 -23.35 -19.94 -11.81
CA GLU A 712 -22.18 -19.96 -12.70
C GLU A 712 -20.86 -20.14 -11.92
N LEU A 713 -19.93 -20.88 -12.50
CA LEU A 713 -18.52 -20.88 -12.13
C LEU A 713 -17.71 -20.33 -13.30
N LEU A 714 -17.11 -19.15 -13.11
CA LEU A 714 -16.14 -18.61 -14.05
C LEU A 714 -14.75 -19.16 -13.70
N LEU A 715 -14.08 -19.74 -14.69
CA LEU A 715 -12.66 -20.05 -14.65
C LEU A 715 -11.94 -19.14 -15.65
N ARG A 716 -11.02 -18.31 -15.17
CA ARG A 716 -10.19 -17.41 -15.98
C ARG A 716 -8.72 -17.50 -15.57
N PRO A 717 -7.99 -18.56 -15.97
CA PRO A 717 -6.62 -18.80 -15.53
C PRO A 717 -5.68 -17.60 -15.78
N GLY A 718 -5.04 -17.13 -14.71
CA GLY A 718 -4.14 -15.98 -14.68
C GLY A 718 -2.66 -16.32 -14.85
N PHE A 719 -2.34 -17.54 -15.29
CA PHE A 719 -0.96 -18.06 -15.30
C PHE A 719 -0.01 -17.32 -16.25
N PRO A 720 1.29 -17.25 -15.91
CA PRO A 720 2.34 -16.91 -16.87
C PRO A 720 2.25 -17.75 -18.15
N ARG A 721 2.57 -17.13 -19.29
CA ARG A 721 2.39 -17.76 -20.62
C ARG A 721 3.22 -19.04 -20.80
N ASP A 722 4.37 -19.10 -20.15
CA ASP A 722 5.34 -20.20 -20.19
C ASP A 722 4.98 -21.38 -19.29
N TRP A 723 3.97 -21.27 -18.43
CA TRP A 723 3.51 -22.40 -17.62
C TRP A 723 2.80 -23.43 -18.51
N SER A 724 3.27 -24.68 -18.41
CA SER A 724 2.66 -25.84 -19.08
C SER A 724 1.75 -26.65 -18.16
N GLU A 725 1.79 -26.42 -16.86
CA GLU A 725 0.94 -27.11 -15.89
C GLU A 725 0.71 -26.22 -14.68
N ALA A 726 -0.48 -26.34 -14.08
CA ALA A 726 -0.78 -25.78 -12.77
C ALA A 726 -2.06 -26.44 -12.23
N SER A 727 -2.16 -26.61 -10.92
CA SER A 727 -3.40 -27.04 -10.29
C SER A 727 -3.64 -26.34 -8.97
N LEU A 728 -4.90 -26.09 -8.66
CA LEU A 728 -5.34 -25.68 -7.34
C LEU A 728 -6.55 -26.51 -6.93
N ASP A 729 -6.56 -26.94 -5.67
CA ASP A 729 -7.64 -27.70 -5.06
C ASP A 729 -7.97 -27.07 -3.71
N THR A 730 -9.10 -26.37 -3.63
CA THR A 730 -9.73 -25.97 -2.36
C THR A 730 -10.70 -27.06 -1.92
N PRO A 731 -11.30 -26.99 -0.73
CA PRO A 731 -12.31 -27.96 -0.28
C PRO A 731 -13.54 -28.01 -1.21
N ASN A 732 -13.88 -26.87 -1.81
CA ASN A 732 -15.12 -26.70 -2.57
C ASN A 732 -14.87 -26.71 -4.08
N VAL A 733 -13.75 -26.19 -4.58
CA VAL A 733 -13.52 -26.06 -6.03
C VAL A 733 -12.04 -26.17 -6.38
N GLY A 734 -11.75 -26.71 -7.56
CA GLY A 734 -10.39 -26.85 -8.05
C GLY A 734 -10.35 -27.27 -9.50
N TYR A 735 -9.19 -27.09 -10.13
CA TYR A 735 -8.94 -27.64 -11.44
C TYR A 735 -7.46 -27.92 -11.67
N THR A 736 -7.19 -28.81 -12.61
CA THR A 736 -5.85 -29.07 -13.15
C THR A 736 -5.78 -28.59 -14.58
N PHE A 737 -4.81 -27.71 -14.85
CA PHE A 737 -4.38 -27.30 -16.18
C PHE A 737 -3.13 -28.08 -16.58
N SER A 738 -3.11 -28.58 -17.82
CA SER A 738 -1.93 -29.19 -18.42
C SER A 738 -1.87 -28.88 -19.92
N ARG A 739 -0.66 -28.69 -20.44
CA ARG A 739 -0.37 -28.44 -21.84
C ARG A 739 0.53 -29.53 -22.38
N GLN A 740 0.11 -30.18 -23.46
CA GLN A 740 0.89 -31.17 -24.18
C GLN A 740 0.91 -30.81 -25.66
N GLY A 741 2.08 -30.39 -26.16
CA GLY A 741 2.22 -29.94 -27.54
C GLY A 741 1.25 -28.82 -27.88
N ASP A 742 0.35 -29.08 -28.83
CA ASP A 742 -0.61 -28.10 -29.33
C ASP A 742 -1.89 -27.98 -28.47
N THR A 743 -2.06 -28.81 -27.43
CA THR A 743 -3.33 -28.98 -26.72
C THR A 743 -3.24 -28.53 -25.26
N ASP A 744 -4.20 -27.71 -24.84
CA ASP A 744 -4.44 -27.31 -23.46
C ASP A 744 -5.63 -28.09 -22.89
N ARG A 745 -5.48 -28.66 -21.68
CA ARG A 745 -6.49 -29.48 -21.00
C ARG A 745 -6.81 -28.93 -19.62
N PHE A 746 -8.10 -28.85 -19.31
CA PHE A 746 -8.65 -28.45 -18.01
C PHE A 746 -9.54 -29.56 -17.45
N VAL A 747 -9.25 -30.00 -16.23
CA VAL A 747 -10.09 -30.97 -15.50
C VAL A 747 -10.61 -30.31 -14.24
N VAL A 748 -11.93 -30.12 -14.17
CA VAL A 748 -12.59 -29.30 -13.14
C VAL A 748 -13.31 -30.17 -12.11
N ARG A 749 -13.16 -29.79 -10.83
CA ARG A 749 -13.92 -30.32 -9.70
C ARG A 749 -14.65 -29.17 -9.02
N ALA A 750 -15.97 -29.28 -8.86
CA ALA A 750 -16.81 -28.25 -8.28
C ALA A 750 -17.83 -28.84 -7.30
N LYS A 751 -17.43 -28.91 -6.02
CA LYS A 751 -18.27 -29.29 -4.86
C LYS A 751 -18.85 -28.05 -4.17
N LEU A 752 -19.63 -27.29 -4.94
CA LEU A 752 -20.18 -25.98 -4.54
C LEU A 752 -21.52 -26.07 -3.78
N GLY A 753 -22.00 -27.28 -3.46
CA GLY A 753 -23.28 -27.51 -2.79
C GLY A 753 -24.52 -27.31 -3.68
N ARG A 754 -24.37 -26.65 -4.83
CA ARG A 754 -25.42 -26.43 -5.83
C ARG A 754 -24.84 -26.60 -7.26
N PRO A 755 -25.64 -27.00 -8.26
CA PRO A 755 -25.17 -27.07 -9.64
C PRO A 755 -24.74 -25.70 -10.17
N ALA A 756 -23.63 -25.66 -10.89
CA ALA A 756 -23.14 -24.46 -11.57
C ALA A 756 -22.75 -24.79 -13.02
N ARG A 757 -23.09 -23.89 -13.95
CA ARG A 757 -22.57 -23.94 -15.32
C ARG A 757 -21.12 -23.46 -15.34
N LEU A 758 -20.28 -24.10 -16.15
CA LEU A 758 -18.91 -23.66 -16.33
C LEU A 758 -18.83 -22.63 -17.45
N ARG A 759 -18.14 -21.52 -17.17
CA ARG A 759 -17.65 -20.59 -18.17
C ARG A 759 -16.14 -20.53 -18.05
N LEU A 760 -15.43 -21.08 -19.02
CA LEU A 760 -13.96 -21.10 -19.06
C LEU A 760 -13.47 -20.06 -20.07
N CYS A 761 -12.68 -19.10 -19.61
CA CYS A 761 -12.08 -18.03 -20.41
C CYS A 761 -10.56 -18.21 -20.45
N VAL A 762 -10.02 -18.67 -21.58
CA VAL A 762 -8.59 -18.98 -21.74
C VAL A 762 -7.92 -17.98 -22.69
N PRO A 763 -6.83 -17.29 -22.27
CA PRO A 763 -6.01 -16.49 -23.17
C PRO A 763 -5.45 -17.35 -24.30
N ALA A 764 -5.65 -16.91 -25.54
CA ALA A 764 -5.31 -17.71 -26.71
C ALA A 764 -3.80 -17.78 -26.92
N ARG A 765 -3.29 -18.97 -27.20
CA ARG A 765 -1.86 -19.20 -27.41
C ARG A 765 -1.43 -18.96 -28.86
N THR A 766 -2.31 -19.29 -29.79
CA THR A 766 -2.15 -19.13 -31.24
C THR A 766 -3.36 -18.37 -31.80
N ALA A 767 -3.24 -17.90 -33.04
CA ALA A 767 -4.24 -17.11 -33.72
C ALA A 767 -5.48 -17.92 -34.14
N GLU A 768 -5.40 -19.26 -34.13
CA GLU A 768 -6.50 -20.14 -34.54
C GLU A 768 -6.74 -21.26 -33.52
N VAL A 769 -8.01 -21.68 -33.43
CA VAL A 769 -8.44 -22.84 -32.63
C VAL A 769 -8.82 -23.97 -33.57
N ALA A 770 -8.06 -25.06 -33.54
CA ALA A 770 -8.32 -26.24 -34.38
C ALA A 770 -9.59 -26.98 -33.94
N GLN A 771 -9.74 -27.19 -32.64
CA GLN A 771 -10.86 -27.93 -32.06
C GLN A 771 -11.02 -27.60 -30.58
N VAL A 772 -12.27 -27.58 -30.11
CA VAL A 772 -12.60 -27.61 -28.68
C VAL A 772 -13.47 -28.82 -28.40
N THR A 773 -13.21 -29.52 -27.30
CA THR A 773 -14.10 -30.56 -26.79
C THR A 773 -14.43 -30.35 -25.32
N VAL A 774 -15.65 -30.73 -24.95
CA VAL A 774 -16.10 -30.83 -23.56
C VAL A 774 -16.56 -32.27 -23.34
N ASN A 775 -15.94 -32.96 -22.38
CA ASN A 775 -16.20 -34.37 -22.05
C ASN A 775 -16.09 -35.29 -23.28
N GLY A 776 -15.07 -35.06 -24.12
CA GLY A 776 -14.81 -35.82 -25.35
C GLY A 776 -15.74 -35.51 -26.52
N GLN A 777 -16.75 -34.66 -26.35
CA GLN A 777 -17.65 -34.23 -27.41
C GLN A 777 -17.21 -32.89 -27.98
N LYS A 778 -17.33 -32.72 -29.31
CA LYS A 778 -17.06 -31.42 -29.96
C LYS A 778 -17.94 -30.34 -29.32
N ALA A 779 -17.31 -29.24 -28.92
CA ALA A 779 -17.98 -28.10 -28.30
C ALA A 779 -17.73 -26.83 -29.11
N ASP A 780 -18.69 -25.92 -29.06
CA ASP A 780 -18.55 -24.59 -29.63
C ASP A 780 -17.70 -23.70 -28.69
N TRP A 781 -17.06 -22.71 -29.29
CA TRP A 781 -16.29 -21.69 -28.60
C TRP A 781 -16.53 -20.33 -29.26
N LYS A 782 -16.26 -19.24 -28.54
CA LYS A 782 -16.30 -17.89 -29.10
C LYS A 782 -15.11 -17.06 -28.64
N SER A 783 -14.66 -16.15 -29.49
CA SER A 783 -13.69 -15.11 -29.10
C SER A 783 -14.41 -14.03 -28.30
N ILE A 784 -13.91 -13.71 -27.11
CA ILE A 784 -14.36 -12.53 -26.36
C ILE A 784 -13.49 -11.34 -26.75
N ALA A 785 -14.11 -10.17 -26.93
CA ALA A 785 -13.40 -8.90 -27.18
C ALA A 785 -12.68 -8.41 -25.91
N ALA A 786 -11.66 -9.15 -25.46
CA ALA A 786 -10.81 -8.81 -24.33
C ALA A 786 -9.82 -7.69 -24.69
N ILE A 787 -9.29 -7.02 -23.68
CA ILE A 787 -8.22 -6.01 -23.82
C ILE A 787 -6.86 -6.69 -23.63
N GLY A 788 -5.88 -6.34 -24.46
CA GLY A 788 -4.51 -6.84 -24.39
C GLY A 788 -4.29 -8.07 -25.28
N GLU A 789 -4.89 -9.20 -24.89
CA GLU A 789 -4.71 -10.50 -25.55
C GLU A 789 -6.06 -11.11 -25.94
N PRO A 790 -6.14 -11.90 -27.03
CA PRO A 790 -7.37 -12.60 -27.39
C PRO A 790 -7.70 -13.70 -26.38
N VAL A 791 -9.00 -13.87 -26.11
CA VAL A 791 -9.52 -14.85 -25.14
C VAL A 791 -10.59 -15.71 -25.79
N VAL A 792 -10.49 -17.02 -25.60
CA VAL A 792 -11.47 -18.01 -26.02
C VAL A 792 -12.38 -18.34 -24.84
N GLU A 793 -13.70 -18.22 -25.03
CA GLU A 793 -14.72 -18.71 -24.10
C GLU A 793 -15.20 -20.09 -24.51
N VAL A 794 -15.22 -21.01 -23.55
CA VAL A 794 -15.84 -22.34 -23.66
C VAL A 794 -16.86 -22.48 -22.55
N ALA A 795 -18.08 -22.90 -22.89
CA ALA A 795 -19.14 -23.15 -21.92
C ALA A 795 -19.36 -24.65 -21.74
N ALA A 796 -19.63 -25.08 -20.49
CA ALA A 796 -20.15 -26.41 -20.20
C ALA A 796 -21.38 -26.31 -19.30
N ALA A 797 -22.38 -27.16 -19.54
CA ALA A 797 -23.64 -27.15 -18.80
C ALA A 797 -23.46 -27.45 -17.30
N GLN A 798 -22.42 -28.20 -16.95
CA GLN A 798 -22.04 -28.51 -15.58
C GLN A 798 -20.54 -28.31 -15.40
N ALA A 799 -20.15 -27.69 -14.28
CA ALA A 799 -18.75 -27.47 -13.95
C ALA A 799 -18.08 -28.69 -13.29
N ASP A 800 -18.79 -29.41 -12.42
CA ASP A 800 -18.22 -30.57 -11.75
C ASP A 800 -17.98 -31.70 -12.76
N GLY A 801 -16.76 -32.24 -12.77
CA GLY A 801 -16.35 -33.28 -13.71
C GLY A 801 -16.15 -32.79 -15.15
N ALA A 802 -16.21 -31.47 -15.41
CA ALA A 802 -15.98 -30.94 -16.74
C ALA A 802 -14.52 -31.18 -17.17
N HIS A 803 -14.35 -31.80 -18.33
CA HIS A 803 -13.08 -32.00 -18.99
C HIS A 803 -13.07 -31.23 -20.30
N VAL A 804 -12.35 -30.11 -20.33
CA VAL A 804 -12.24 -29.24 -21.50
C VAL A 804 -10.89 -29.42 -22.16
N GLU A 805 -10.87 -29.58 -23.48
CA GLU A 805 -9.65 -29.60 -24.29
C GLU A 805 -9.74 -28.56 -25.39
N ILE A 806 -8.69 -27.76 -25.52
CA ILE A 806 -8.54 -26.77 -26.59
C ILE A 806 -7.28 -27.12 -27.37
N ARG A 807 -7.47 -27.50 -28.63
CA ARG A 807 -6.38 -27.75 -29.57
C ARG A 807 -6.13 -26.50 -30.39
N TRP A 808 -4.94 -25.95 -30.25
CA TRP A 808 -4.49 -24.72 -30.89
C TRP A 808 -3.82 -25.01 -32.24
N GLN A 809 -3.92 -24.09 -33.20
CA GLN A 809 -3.15 -24.14 -34.45
C GLN A 809 -2.79 -22.72 -34.94
N GLY A 810 -1.90 -22.64 -35.94
CA GLY A 810 -1.47 -21.36 -36.52
C GLY A 810 -0.42 -20.62 -35.69
N ASP A 811 -0.14 -19.39 -36.09
CA ASP A 811 0.91 -18.53 -35.51
C ASP A 811 0.51 -17.93 -34.16
N GLU A 812 1.43 -17.28 -33.46
CA GLU A 812 1.09 -16.50 -32.25
C GLU A 812 0.14 -15.32 -32.58
N PRO A 813 -0.74 -14.92 -31.63
CA PRO A 813 -1.48 -13.68 -31.75
C PRO A 813 -0.55 -12.48 -31.92
N ALA A 814 -0.95 -11.56 -32.81
CA ALA A 814 -0.18 -10.37 -33.10
C ALA A 814 0.05 -9.51 -31.85
N ARG A 815 1.25 -8.95 -31.75
CA ARG A 815 1.61 -7.97 -30.72
C ARG A 815 1.74 -6.58 -31.33
N VAL A 816 1.38 -5.57 -30.55
CA VAL A 816 1.55 -4.17 -30.94
C VAL A 816 3.03 -3.80 -30.93
N LYS A 817 3.47 -3.14 -32.00
CA LYS A 817 4.72 -2.38 -32.00
C LYS A 817 4.39 -0.92 -32.31
N CYS A 818 4.64 -0.03 -31.36
CA CYS A 818 4.47 1.40 -31.52
C CYS A 818 5.64 2.15 -30.85
N PRO A 819 5.87 3.43 -31.20
CA PRO A 819 6.87 4.24 -30.51
C PRO A 819 6.46 4.46 -29.04
N ASP A 820 7.43 4.32 -28.11
CA ASP A 820 7.19 4.59 -26.69
C ASP A 820 6.91 6.07 -26.42
N VAL A 821 7.52 6.96 -27.22
CA VAL A 821 7.41 8.43 -27.09
C VAL A 821 7.12 9.03 -28.46
N VAL A 822 6.12 9.92 -28.53
CA VAL A 822 5.71 10.65 -29.73
C VAL A 822 5.67 12.16 -29.45
N GLY A 823 6.21 12.97 -30.37
CA GLY A 823 6.10 14.43 -30.29
C GLY A 823 4.67 14.91 -30.58
N LEU A 824 4.18 15.89 -29.84
CA LEU A 824 2.87 16.49 -30.08
C LEU A 824 2.81 17.09 -31.49
N GLY A 825 1.81 16.70 -32.28
CA GLY A 825 1.66 17.09 -33.69
C GLY A 825 2.50 16.27 -34.67
N GLU A 826 3.32 15.32 -34.20
CA GLU A 826 4.12 14.43 -35.06
C GLU A 826 3.33 13.17 -35.44
N PRO A 827 3.63 12.58 -36.62
CA PRO A 827 3.04 11.31 -37.02
C PRO A 827 3.52 10.16 -36.13
N MET A 828 2.66 9.14 -35.98
CA MET A 828 2.99 7.85 -35.38
C MET A 828 2.36 6.71 -36.16
N ALA A 829 3.01 5.55 -36.11
CA ALA A 829 2.48 4.32 -36.69
C ALA A 829 2.59 3.17 -35.67
N ALA A 830 1.47 2.47 -35.46
CA ALA A 830 1.44 1.22 -34.71
C ALA A 830 1.29 0.06 -35.71
N GLN A 831 2.10 -0.99 -35.52
CA GLN A 831 2.11 -2.19 -36.35
C GLN A 831 1.55 -3.39 -35.57
N PHE A 832 0.79 -4.22 -36.26
CA PHE A 832 0.07 -5.38 -35.69
C PHE A 832 0.35 -6.67 -36.48
N GLY A 833 1.50 -6.77 -37.14
CA GLY A 833 1.89 -7.97 -37.90
C GLY A 833 0.82 -8.41 -38.90
N ALA A 834 0.40 -9.67 -38.81
CA ALA A 834 -0.60 -10.27 -39.69
C ALA A 834 -2.07 -9.96 -39.30
N ALA A 835 -2.31 -9.33 -38.15
CA ALA A 835 -3.66 -9.04 -37.70
C ALA A 835 -4.26 -7.85 -38.47
N LYS A 836 -5.56 -7.93 -38.78
CA LYS A 836 -6.30 -6.84 -39.44
C LYS A 836 -6.83 -5.88 -38.39
N VAL A 837 -6.56 -4.59 -38.56
CA VAL A 837 -7.17 -3.53 -37.75
C VAL A 837 -8.57 -3.27 -38.28
N ARG A 838 -9.59 -3.39 -37.41
CA ARG A 838 -11.00 -3.20 -37.77
C ARG A 838 -11.57 -1.88 -37.28
N GLU A 839 -11.13 -1.45 -36.11
CA GLU A 839 -11.70 -0.31 -35.40
C GLU A 839 -10.64 0.31 -34.49
N VAL A 840 -10.78 1.61 -34.20
CA VAL A 840 -9.94 2.32 -33.22
C VAL A 840 -10.85 2.98 -32.21
N ASN A 841 -10.56 2.76 -30.93
CA ASN A 841 -11.15 3.48 -29.81
C ASN A 841 -10.07 4.34 -29.17
N ASP A 842 -10.23 5.67 -29.22
CA ASP A 842 -9.31 6.64 -28.63
C ASP A 842 -10.03 7.47 -27.54
N PRO A 843 -10.22 6.89 -26.33
CA PRO A 843 -10.99 7.54 -25.27
C PRO A 843 -10.33 8.84 -24.76
N GLN A 844 -9.01 9.00 -24.93
CA GLN A 844 -8.27 10.17 -24.47
C GLN A 844 -8.14 11.27 -25.51
N LYS A 845 -8.62 11.04 -26.75
CA LYS A 845 -8.41 11.94 -27.90
C LYS A 845 -6.93 12.22 -28.14
N ALA A 846 -6.11 11.18 -27.98
CA ALA A 846 -4.66 11.21 -28.13
C ALA A 846 -4.21 11.14 -29.60
N LEU A 847 -5.12 10.82 -30.52
CA LEU A 847 -4.86 10.62 -31.95
C LEU A 847 -5.71 11.57 -32.81
N LYS A 848 -5.12 12.07 -33.89
CA LYS A 848 -5.78 12.81 -34.97
C LYS A 848 -5.44 12.19 -36.32
N ASP A 849 -6.27 12.42 -37.34
CA ASP A 849 -6.03 12.03 -38.73
C ASP A 849 -5.77 10.51 -38.85
N VAL A 850 -6.56 9.73 -38.11
CA VAL A 850 -6.44 8.27 -38.00
C VAL A 850 -6.72 7.60 -39.34
N ALA A 851 -5.75 6.84 -39.83
CA ALA A 851 -5.85 6.00 -41.02
C ALA A 851 -5.48 4.55 -40.66
N MET A 852 -6.31 3.61 -41.08
CA MET A 852 -6.11 2.18 -40.87
C MET A 852 -5.80 1.51 -42.21
N ASP A 853 -4.77 0.66 -42.23
CA ASP A 853 -4.43 -0.23 -43.34
C ASP A 853 -4.20 -1.65 -42.79
N ALA A 854 -4.09 -2.66 -43.66
CA ALA A 854 -3.83 -4.04 -43.25
C ALA A 854 -2.57 -4.12 -42.36
N GLY A 855 -2.77 -4.48 -41.08
CA GLY A 855 -1.69 -4.62 -40.11
C GLY A 855 -1.10 -3.32 -39.57
N THR A 856 -1.61 -2.13 -39.93
CA THR A 856 -1.03 -0.85 -39.49
C THR A 856 -2.10 0.20 -39.14
N LEU A 857 -1.87 0.92 -38.06
CA LEU A 857 -2.58 2.14 -37.68
C LEU A 857 -1.62 3.32 -37.83
N ARG A 858 -2.02 4.36 -38.58
CA ARG A 858 -1.28 5.63 -38.71
C ARG A 858 -2.13 6.77 -38.16
N ALA A 859 -1.51 7.67 -37.42
CA ALA A 859 -2.18 8.83 -36.82
C ALA A 859 -1.16 9.95 -36.55
N VAL A 860 -1.65 11.10 -36.08
CA VAL A 860 -0.87 12.20 -35.53
C VAL A 860 -1.14 12.30 -34.04
N ALA A 861 -0.09 12.41 -33.22
CA ALA A 861 -0.25 12.59 -31.78
C ALA A 861 -0.91 13.94 -31.46
N ALA A 862 -1.96 13.92 -30.66
CA ALA A 862 -2.78 15.08 -30.30
C ALA A 862 -3.24 15.00 -28.83
N GLY A 863 -3.93 16.02 -28.34
CA GLY A 863 -4.44 16.04 -26.97
C GLY A 863 -3.39 16.46 -25.93
N LEU A 864 -3.61 16.06 -24.68
CA LEU A 864 -2.75 16.45 -23.56
C LEU A 864 -1.42 15.69 -23.56
N PRO A 865 -0.27 16.33 -23.25
CA PRO A 865 1.02 15.67 -23.01
C PRO A 865 1.02 14.69 -21.83
N GLY A 866 1.78 13.60 -21.93
CA GLY A 866 1.90 12.53 -20.93
C GLY A 866 1.58 11.15 -21.50
N PHE A 867 1.50 10.14 -20.64
CA PHE A 867 1.20 8.75 -21.03
C PHE A 867 -0.26 8.59 -21.48
N ARG A 868 -0.46 8.08 -22.70
CA ARG A 868 -1.76 7.88 -23.34
C ARG A 868 -1.94 6.46 -23.82
N THR A 869 -3.20 6.07 -23.94
CA THR A 869 -3.62 4.79 -24.48
C THR A 869 -4.75 4.99 -25.49
N ALA A 870 -4.53 4.49 -26.70
CA ALA A 870 -5.60 4.22 -27.67
C ALA A 870 -5.73 2.71 -27.83
N PHE A 871 -6.81 2.22 -28.44
CA PHE A 871 -7.06 0.80 -28.62
C PHE A 871 -7.40 0.49 -30.07
N ALA A 872 -6.75 -0.53 -30.63
CA ALA A 872 -7.03 -1.03 -31.96
C ALA A 872 -7.74 -2.39 -31.84
N ARG A 873 -8.95 -2.52 -32.42
CA ARG A 873 -9.63 -3.80 -32.51
C ARG A 873 -9.00 -4.64 -33.61
N LEU A 874 -8.39 -5.75 -33.23
CA LEU A 874 -7.68 -6.65 -34.11
C LEU A 874 -8.50 -7.89 -34.44
N GLU A 875 -8.27 -8.43 -35.63
CA GLU A 875 -8.79 -9.72 -36.08
C GLU A 875 -7.68 -10.56 -36.71
N GLN A 876 -7.48 -11.79 -36.23
CA GLN A 876 -6.50 -12.74 -36.74
C GLN A 876 -7.01 -14.17 -36.50
N GLY A 877 -7.04 -15.02 -37.54
CA GLY A 877 -7.39 -16.44 -37.40
C GLY A 877 -8.76 -16.74 -36.76
N GLY A 878 -9.72 -15.80 -36.86
CA GLY A 878 -11.04 -15.91 -36.22
C GLY A 878 -11.11 -15.40 -34.78
N LEU A 879 -9.98 -15.00 -34.19
CA LEU A 879 -9.92 -14.31 -32.90
C LEU A 879 -10.08 -12.80 -33.09
N VAL A 880 -10.75 -12.17 -32.13
CA VAL A 880 -11.00 -10.73 -32.06
C VAL A 880 -10.70 -10.22 -30.66
N TRP A 881 -9.89 -9.17 -30.57
CA TRP A 881 -9.53 -8.52 -29.31
C TRP A 881 -9.18 -7.05 -29.51
N TRP A 882 -9.06 -6.30 -28.42
CA TRP A 882 -8.59 -4.92 -28.43
C TRP A 882 -7.14 -4.87 -27.98
N ALA A 883 -6.26 -4.44 -28.88
CA ALA A 883 -4.86 -4.26 -28.58
C ALA A 883 -4.59 -2.83 -28.11
N PRO A 884 -4.05 -2.63 -26.90
CA PRO A 884 -3.69 -1.31 -26.41
C PRO A 884 -2.47 -0.78 -27.15
N VAL A 885 -2.57 0.46 -27.63
CA VAL A 885 -1.50 1.24 -28.23
C VAL A 885 -1.10 2.30 -27.20
N THR A 886 -0.06 1.99 -26.44
CA THR A 886 0.45 2.83 -25.35
C THR A 886 1.65 3.65 -25.81
N PHE A 887 1.67 4.94 -25.48
CA PHE A 887 2.76 5.85 -25.84
C PHE A 887 2.74 7.07 -24.92
N GLU A 888 3.84 7.83 -24.86
CA GLU A 888 3.94 9.11 -24.17
C GLU A 888 3.94 10.25 -25.18
N ILE A 889 3.08 11.25 -24.99
CA ILE A 889 3.09 12.47 -25.79
C ILE A 889 3.99 13.50 -25.11
N ARG A 890 5.06 13.93 -25.79
CA ARG A 890 5.96 15.02 -25.34
C ARG A 890 5.97 16.18 -26.31
N ALA A 891 6.63 17.28 -25.96
CA ALA A 891 6.91 18.32 -26.97
C ALA A 891 7.74 17.72 -28.12
N ALA A 892 7.48 18.17 -29.35
CA ALA A 892 8.20 17.69 -30.54
C ALA A 892 9.73 17.92 -30.40
N LEU A 893 10.10 19.07 -29.84
CA LEU A 893 11.46 19.45 -29.49
C LEU A 893 11.46 20.00 -28.07
N GLU A 894 12.37 19.53 -27.22
CA GLU A 894 12.47 19.96 -25.83
C GLU A 894 13.93 20.11 -25.38
N VAL A 895 14.19 21.09 -24.53
CA VAL A 895 15.50 21.27 -23.89
C VAL A 895 15.60 20.28 -22.73
N CYS A 896 16.63 19.45 -22.74
CA CYS A 896 16.93 18.46 -21.71
C CYS A 896 18.29 18.74 -21.06
N GLN A 897 18.51 18.19 -19.87
CA GLN A 897 19.81 18.15 -19.18
C GLN A 897 20.52 19.52 -19.05
N ALA A 898 19.75 20.60 -18.91
CA ALA A 898 20.32 21.94 -18.78
C ALA A 898 20.98 22.12 -17.41
N ARG A 899 22.27 22.45 -17.39
CA ARG A 899 23.06 22.68 -16.17
C ARG A 899 24.10 23.79 -16.35
N VAL A 900 24.52 24.39 -15.24
CA VAL A 900 25.63 25.35 -15.21
C VAL A 900 26.89 24.67 -14.68
N ASP A 901 27.84 24.44 -15.58
CA ASP A 901 29.21 24.02 -15.24
C ASP A 901 30.07 25.27 -14.96
N ARG A 902 30.29 25.54 -13.67
CA ARG A 902 31.10 26.68 -13.24
C ARG A 902 32.60 26.45 -13.41
N GLN A 903 33.08 25.20 -13.43
CA GLN A 903 34.50 24.95 -13.66
C GLN A 903 34.88 25.29 -15.11
N ALA A 904 34.01 24.92 -16.06
CA ALA A 904 34.17 25.28 -17.46
C ALA A 904 33.71 26.71 -17.77
N GLY A 905 32.94 27.36 -16.89
CA GLY A 905 32.31 28.66 -17.14
C GLY A 905 31.24 28.59 -18.24
N LYS A 906 30.52 27.47 -18.33
CA LYS A 906 29.57 27.17 -19.41
C LYS A 906 28.18 26.78 -18.89
N VAL A 907 27.16 27.19 -19.61
CA VAL A 907 25.84 26.54 -19.59
C VAL A 907 25.90 25.39 -20.59
N GLU A 908 25.65 24.18 -20.12
CA GLU A 908 25.53 22.99 -20.96
C GLU A 908 24.06 22.58 -21.03
N LEU A 909 23.57 22.25 -22.22
CA LEU A 909 22.23 21.72 -22.43
C LEU A 909 22.20 20.78 -23.62
N THR A 910 21.22 19.88 -23.68
CA THR A 910 20.93 19.06 -24.85
C THR A 910 19.56 19.42 -25.40
N LEU A 911 19.38 19.25 -26.71
CA LEU A 911 18.06 19.32 -27.34
C LEU A 911 17.62 17.91 -27.66
N ARG A 912 16.47 17.49 -27.13
CA ARG A 912 15.85 16.22 -27.47
C ARG A 912 14.92 16.39 -28.67
N ASN A 913 15.12 15.54 -29.67
CA ASN A 913 14.32 15.48 -30.87
C ASN A 913 13.32 14.32 -30.77
N ASN A 914 12.08 14.61 -30.37
CA ASN A 914 10.99 13.62 -30.34
C ASN A 914 10.26 13.53 -31.68
N THR A 915 10.88 13.92 -32.80
CA THR A 915 10.33 13.78 -34.16
C THR A 915 10.98 12.62 -34.91
N ASP A 916 10.37 12.21 -36.03
CA ASP A 916 10.93 11.18 -36.94
C ASP A 916 11.90 11.78 -37.98
N ARG A 917 12.19 13.08 -37.91
CA ARG A 917 13.05 13.78 -38.86
C ARG A 917 14.35 14.20 -38.19
N PRO A 918 15.51 14.08 -38.84
CA PRO A 918 16.76 14.58 -38.28
C PRO A 918 16.73 16.11 -38.18
N LEU A 919 17.30 16.63 -37.10
CA LEU A 919 17.66 18.03 -36.96
C LEU A 919 19.11 18.20 -37.42
N GLY A 920 19.34 19.23 -38.24
CA GLY A 920 20.65 19.55 -38.79
C GLY A 920 20.72 21.03 -39.17
N GLY A 921 21.89 21.63 -39.01
CA GLY A 921 22.17 23.03 -39.34
C GLY A 921 22.78 23.79 -38.17
N SER A 922 22.46 25.08 -38.07
CA SER A 922 22.85 25.94 -36.96
C SER A 922 21.62 26.41 -36.18
N ALA A 923 21.75 26.56 -34.86
CA ALA A 923 20.73 27.11 -33.99
C ALA A 923 21.30 28.31 -33.22
N THR A 924 20.55 29.40 -33.12
CA THR A 924 20.93 30.52 -32.25
C THR A 924 20.40 30.25 -30.85
N VAL A 925 21.30 29.95 -29.92
CA VAL A 925 20.98 29.66 -28.53
C VAL A 925 21.27 30.89 -27.67
N ALA A 926 20.35 31.23 -26.77
CA ALA A 926 20.49 32.33 -25.83
C ALA A 926 20.17 31.87 -24.40
N CYS A 927 20.98 32.30 -23.43
CA CYS A 927 20.78 32.10 -22.01
C CYS A 927 21.50 33.21 -21.22
N GLY A 928 20.82 33.87 -20.30
CA GLY A 928 21.37 35.07 -19.64
C GLY A 928 21.67 36.17 -20.67
N SER A 929 22.89 36.72 -20.63
CA SER A 929 23.36 37.67 -21.65
C SER A 929 24.10 37.00 -22.83
N ALA A 930 24.37 35.70 -22.76
CA ALA A 930 25.07 34.98 -23.82
C ALA A 930 24.10 34.64 -24.97
N ARG A 931 24.56 34.86 -26.21
CA ARG A 931 23.86 34.49 -27.43
C ARG A 931 24.86 34.01 -28.47
N GLU A 932 24.79 32.74 -28.84
CA GLU A 932 25.72 32.14 -29.82
C GLU A 932 24.95 31.34 -30.88
N THR A 933 25.51 31.27 -32.09
CA THR A 933 25.02 30.38 -33.13
C THR A 933 25.88 29.12 -33.15
N LEU A 934 25.28 28.00 -32.76
CA LEU A 934 25.96 26.73 -32.55
C LEU A 934 25.53 25.70 -33.61
N PRO A 935 26.42 24.80 -34.04
CA PRO A 935 26.01 23.66 -34.86
C PRO A 935 25.08 22.76 -34.04
N LEU A 936 23.97 22.36 -34.66
CA LEU A 936 22.99 21.48 -34.05
C LEU A 936 22.75 20.28 -34.98
N GLN A 937 23.00 19.09 -34.44
CA GLN A 937 22.65 17.83 -35.06
C GLN A 937 21.99 16.93 -34.02
N ALA A 938 20.82 16.40 -34.35
CA ALA A 938 20.16 15.35 -33.58
C ALA A 938 19.48 14.39 -34.54
N ALA A 939 19.69 13.10 -34.35
CA ALA A 939 18.96 12.09 -35.11
C ALA A 939 17.48 12.09 -34.70
N PRO A 940 16.59 11.46 -35.48
CA PRO A 940 15.24 11.16 -35.03
C PRO A 940 15.25 10.45 -33.68
N ARG A 941 14.32 10.80 -32.79
CA ARG A 941 14.16 10.15 -31.47
C ARG A 941 15.44 10.11 -30.62
N SER A 942 16.32 11.10 -30.76
CA SER A 942 17.59 11.17 -30.04
C SER A 942 17.82 12.53 -29.39
N GLU A 943 18.79 12.58 -28.48
CA GLU A 943 19.35 13.83 -27.98
C GLU A 943 20.44 14.33 -28.94
N SER A 944 20.62 15.66 -28.97
CA SER A 944 21.77 16.28 -29.64
C SER A 944 23.05 16.07 -28.85
N ALA A 945 24.20 16.34 -29.48
CA ALA A 945 25.42 16.61 -28.70
C ALA A 945 25.19 17.82 -27.75
N PRO A 946 25.88 17.89 -26.60
CA PRO A 946 25.74 19.02 -25.68
C PRO A 946 26.09 20.35 -26.35
N LEU A 947 25.14 21.28 -26.32
CA LEU A 947 25.33 22.67 -26.71
C LEU A 947 25.91 23.43 -25.51
N ARG A 948 26.92 24.26 -25.76
CA ARG A 948 27.66 24.96 -24.70
C ARG A 948 27.69 26.45 -24.99
N LEU A 949 27.23 27.25 -24.04
CA LEU A 949 27.32 28.71 -24.08
C LEU A 949 28.12 29.23 -22.90
N PRO A 950 28.79 30.38 -23.00
CA PRO A 950 29.33 31.09 -21.85
C PRO A 950 28.27 31.30 -20.77
N ALA A 951 28.59 31.01 -19.51
CA ALA A 951 27.71 31.28 -18.36
C ALA A 951 27.77 32.76 -17.96
N GLN A 952 27.27 33.66 -18.83
CA GLN A 952 27.31 35.11 -18.66
C GLN A 952 25.93 35.69 -18.35
N GLY A 953 25.90 36.66 -17.43
CA GLY A 953 24.67 37.39 -17.09
C GLY A 953 23.59 36.51 -16.43
N LEU A 954 23.97 35.36 -15.86
CA LEU A 954 23.06 34.50 -15.11
C LEU A 954 22.71 35.13 -13.76
N VAL A 955 21.48 34.92 -13.33
CA VAL A 955 20.97 35.35 -12.01
C VAL A 955 20.69 34.13 -11.14
N PRO A 956 20.73 34.25 -9.81
CA PRO A 956 20.34 33.14 -8.93
C PRO A 956 18.91 32.69 -9.21
N GLY A 957 18.69 31.39 -9.39
CA GLY A 957 17.39 30.82 -9.74
C GLY A 957 17.29 30.45 -11.21
N THR A 958 16.11 30.64 -11.80
CA THR A 958 15.72 30.16 -13.13
C THR A 958 16.20 31.10 -14.24
N ASN A 959 16.98 30.59 -15.20
CA ASN A 959 17.47 31.35 -16.34
C ASN A 959 16.89 30.76 -17.63
N LEU A 960 16.12 31.55 -18.38
CA LEU A 960 15.45 31.10 -19.60
C LEU A 960 16.46 30.80 -20.71
N ILE A 961 16.26 29.65 -21.35
CA ILE A 961 16.98 29.23 -22.56
C ILE A 961 16.05 29.39 -23.75
N THR A 962 16.55 30.03 -24.81
CA THR A 962 15.86 30.11 -26.10
C THR A 962 16.75 29.53 -27.18
N ILE A 963 16.22 28.59 -27.97
CA ILE A 963 16.89 28.00 -29.14
C ILE A 963 16.07 28.37 -30.37
N ASP A 964 16.58 29.30 -31.17
CA ASP A 964 15.99 29.70 -32.44
C ASP A 964 16.53 28.80 -33.56
N LEU A 965 15.62 28.03 -34.16
CA LEU A 965 15.89 27.08 -35.25
C LEU A 965 15.53 27.68 -36.63
N GLY A 966 15.35 29.00 -36.70
CA GLY A 966 14.93 29.74 -37.89
C GLY A 966 13.50 29.37 -38.31
N PRO A 967 13.26 28.90 -39.55
CA PRO A 967 11.91 28.58 -40.03
C PRO A 967 11.25 27.40 -39.28
N ARG A 968 12.03 26.62 -38.52
CA ARG A 968 11.52 25.53 -37.67
C ARG A 968 10.97 26.00 -36.33
N GLY A 969 11.06 27.30 -36.02
CA GLY A 969 10.51 27.89 -34.82
C GLY A 969 11.50 27.98 -33.66
N ILE A 970 10.96 28.33 -32.49
CA ILE A 970 11.73 28.61 -31.28
C ILE A 970 11.39 27.55 -30.23
N VAL A 971 12.41 26.88 -29.70
CA VAL A 971 12.31 26.00 -28.55
C VAL A 971 12.70 26.79 -27.29
N ARG A 972 11.93 26.64 -26.22
CA ARG A 972 12.21 27.26 -24.92
C ARG A 972 12.51 26.20 -23.88
N GLY A 973 13.38 26.55 -22.95
CA GLY A 973 13.67 25.77 -21.75
C GLY A 973 14.20 26.69 -20.67
N ALA A 974 14.76 26.11 -19.61
CA ALA A 974 15.42 26.88 -18.56
C ALA A 974 16.55 26.09 -17.94
N VAL A 975 17.50 26.79 -17.34
CA VAL A 975 18.50 26.24 -16.43
C VAL A 975 18.37 26.92 -15.08
N VAL A 976 18.38 26.15 -14.00
CA VAL A 976 18.30 26.70 -12.65
C VAL A 976 19.70 26.68 -12.01
N ASP A 977 20.15 27.84 -11.52
CA ASP A 977 21.41 27.98 -10.78
C ASP A 977 21.20 28.93 -9.59
N TRP A 978 21.07 28.39 -8.38
CA TRP A 978 20.86 29.20 -7.17
C TRP A 978 22.13 29.80 -6.58
N ARG A 979 23.31 29.49 -7.12
CA ARG A 979 24.56 30.05 -6.59
C ARG A 979 24.61 31.57 -6.86
N PRO A 980 25.28 32.35 -5.99
CA PRO A 980 25.32 33.81 -6.12
C PRO A 980 25.84 34.24 -7.50
N PRO A 981 25.40 35.42 -7.98
CA PRO A 981 25.85 35.93 -9.26
C PRO A 981 27.36 36.15 -9.21
N THR A 982 28.01 36.03 -10.36
CA THR A 982 29.44 36.41 -10.54
C THR A 982 29.43 37.67 -11.39
N PRO A 983 29.08 38.85 -10.82
CA PRO A 983 28.63 39.95 -11.64
C PRO A 983 29.80 40.69 -12.27
N GLU A 984 29.67 41.05 -13.55
CA GLU A 984 30.50 42.09 -14.17
C GLU A 984 30.08 43.51 -13.71
N ARG A 985 28.87 43.66 -13.15
CA ARG A 985 28.27 44.89 -12.59
C ARG A 985 27.34 44.58 -11.42
N GLU A 986 27.23 45.51 -10.45
CA GLU A 986 26.31 45.34 -9.32
C GLU A 986 24.84 45.22 -9.77
N PRO A 987 24.11 44.17 -9.34
CA PRO A 987 22.70 43.99 -9.68
C PRO A 987 21.81 45.04 -8.98
N ALA A 988 20.92 45.67 -9.76
CA ALA A 988 19.94 46.65 -9.27
C ALA A 988 18.73 45.95 -8.63
N PHE A 989 18.89 45.48 -7.39
CA PHE A 989 17.81 44.89 -6.61
C PHE A 989 16.91 45.94 -5.96
N GLU A 990 15.60 45.72 -6.01
CA GLU A 990 14.60 46.51 -5.31
C GLU A 990 13.66 45.59 -4.52
N CYS A 991 13.66 45.72 -3.19
CA CYS A 991 12.69 45.02 -2.35
C CYS A 991 11.30 45.67 -2.51
N VAL A 992 10.28 44.85 -2.75
CA VAL A 992 8.88 45.29 -2.76
C VAL A 992 8.45 45.58 -1.33
N ASP A 993 7.82 46.73 -1.09
CA ASP A 993 7.29 47.07 0.24
C ASP A 993 6.00 46.28 0.52
N LEU A 994 6.10 45.30 1.43
CA LEU A 994 4.99 44.48 1.89
C LEU A 994 4.43 44.93 3.25
N SER A 995 5.01 45.97 3.87
CA SER A 995 4.71 46.33 5.27
C SER A 995 3.25 46.67 5.52
N GLY A 996 2.59 47.31 4.55
CA GLY A 996 1.15 47.61 4.57
C GLY A 996 0.23 46.43 4.22
N HIS A 997 0.80 45.31 3.79
CA HIS A 997 0.06 44.12 3.37
C HIS A 997 0.20 42.93 4.34
N PHE A 998 1.19 42.95 5.23
CA PHE A 998 1.35 41.90 6.24
C PHE A 998 0.11 41.83 7.13
N ASN A 999 -0.46 40.62 7.23
CA ASN A 999 -1.64 40.35 8.04
C ASN A 999 -1.35 39.49 9.27
N ASP A 1000 -0.11 38.96 9.40
CA ASP A 1000 0.29 38.19 10.58
C ASP A 1000 1.81 38.01 10.73
N ARG A 1001 2.22 37.27 11.78
CA ARG A 1001 3.56 36.72 11.99
C ARG A 1001 3.61 35.26 11.56
N ILE A 1002 4.71 34.86 10.92
CA ILE A 1002 4.91 33.48 10.47
C ILE A 1002 4.80 32.45 11.62
N THR A 1003 5.22 32.82 12.83
CA THR A 1003 5.18 31.98 14.04
C THR A 1003 3.78 31.76 14.64
N GLN A 1004 2.73 32.33 14.03
CA GLN A 1004 1.33 32.14 14.46
C GLN A 1004 0.59 31.09 13.62
N ILE A 1005 1.15 30.61 12.51
CA ILE A 1005 0.44 29.75 11.54
C ILE A 1005 -0.24 28.52 12.19
N PHE A 1006 0.42 27.86 13.16
CA PHE A 1006 -0.14 26.70 13.87
C PHE A 1006 -0.75 27.04 15.24
N LYS A 1007 -0.87 28.33 15.58
CA LYS A 1007 -1.50 28.84 16.82
C LYS A 1007 -2.92 29.34 16.60
N HIS A 1008 -3.32 29.52 15.34
CA HIS A 1008 -4.70 29.82 14.98
C HIS A 1008 -5.62 28.63 15.16
N GLU A 1009 -6.90 28.93 15.35
CA GLU A 1009 -7.95 27.94 15.15
C GLU A 1009 -8.62 28.16 13.79
N TYR A 1010 -8.43 27.21 12.88
CA TYR A 1010 -9.04 27.18 11.55
C TYR A 1010 -10.42 26.52 11.63
N ARG A 1011 -11.44 27.34 11.92
CA ARG A 1011 -12.81 26.89 12.18
C ARG A 1011 -13.75 26.92 10.97
N SER A 1012 -13.44 27.72 9.94
CA SER A 1012 -14.30 27.92 8.77
C SER A 1012 -13.49 28.18 7.50
N PRO A 1013 -13.89 27.62 6.34
CA PRO A 1013 -15.01 26.70 6.16
C PRO A 1013 -14.68 25.28 6.63
N ARG A 1014 -15.67 24.55 7.15
CA ARG A 1014 -15.56 23.13 7.51
C ARG A 1014 -16.77 22.37 7.00
N SER A 1015 -16.63 21.05 6.83
CA SER A 1015 -17.73 20.21 6.35
C SER A 1015 -18.96 20.35 7.26
N PRO A 1016 -20.16 20.60 6.70
CA PRO A 1016 -21.40 20.53 7.47
C PRO A 1016 -21.85 19.08 7.73
N TYR A 1017 -21.13 18.09 7.20
CA TYR A 1017 -21.47 16.68 7.19
C TYR A 1017 -20.60 15.82 8.12
N CYS A 1018 -20.91 14.53 8.20
CA CYS A 1018 -20.14 13.55 8.95
C CYS A 1018 -18.82 13.25 8.25
N SER A 1019 -17.73 13.84 8.72
CA SER A 1019 -16.44 13.81 8.02
C SER A 1019 -15.24 13.80 8.96
N LEU A 1020 -14.12 13.26 8.48
CA LEU A 1020 -12.78 13.41 9.04
C LEU A 1020 -12.09 14.64 8.44
N GLN A 1021 -11.43 15.42 9.29
CA GLN A 1021 -10.86 16.73 8.94
C GLN A 1021 -9.50 16.92 9.61
N ILE A 1022 -8.71 17.87 9.12
CA ILE A 1022 -7.49 18.30 9.82
C ILE A 1022 -7.84 18.95 11.18
N PRO A 1023 -7.01 18.75 12.24
CA PRO A 1023 -7.21 19.42 13.54
C PRO A 1023 -7.32 20.95 13.44
N LEU A 1024 -7.92 21.59 14.45
CA LEU A 1024 -8.15 23.05 14.47
C LEU A 1024 -6.87 23.89 14.28
N CYS A 1025 -5.69 23.39 14.65
CA CYS A 1025 -4.43 24.10 14.46
C CYS A 1025 -3.91 24.09 13.01
N GLY A 1026 -4.58 23.37 12.09
CA GLY A 1026 -4.20 23.29 10.68
C GLY A 1026 -2.99 22.39 10.42
N PHE A 1027 -2.66 21.47 11.34
CA PHE A 1027 -1.59 20.49 11.21
C PHE A 1027 -1.94 19.17 11.91
N GLY A 1028 -1.45 18.06 11.38
CA GLY A 1028 -1.63 16.71 11.91
C GLY A 1028 -2.76 15.93 11.23
N ASP A 1029 -3.07 14.78 11.79
CA ASP A 1029 -4.11 13.86 11.30
C ASP A 1029 -5.25 13.70 12.32
N TRP A 1030 -6.29 12.98 11.93
CA TRP A 1030 -7.48 12.77 12.76
C TRP A 1030 -7.27 11.72 13.85
N CYS A 1031 -6.34 10.78 13.67
CA CYS A 1031 -6.04 9.71 14.65
C CYS A 1031 -5.38 10.28 15.91
N TYR A 1032 -4.53 11.29 15.75
CA TYR A 1032 -3.75 11.90 16.81
C TYR A 1032 -4.15 13.36 17.07
N GLY A 1033 -5.35 13.76 16.66
CA GLY A 1033 -5.85 15.12 16.83
C GLY A 1033 -6.02 15.56 18.30
N ASP A 1034 -5.81 14.68 19.29
CA ASP A 1034 -5.76 15.03 20.72
C ASP A 1034 -4.32 15.31 21.23
N LYS A 1035 -3.31 15.19 20.35
CA LYS A 1035 -1.90 15.44 20.67
C LYS A 1035 -1.44 16.78 20.10
N ASP A 1036 -0.61 17.50 20.84
CA ASP A 1036 0.10 18.69 20.35
C ASP A 1036 1.30 18.28 19.49
N LEU A 1037 1.04 18.02 18.20
CA LEU A 1037 2.04 17.65 17.20
C LEU A 1037 2.52 18.84 16.35
N ALA A 1038 1.94 20.02 16.57
CA ALA A 1038 2.23 21.20 15.75
C ALA A 1038 3.69 21.67 15.92
N PRO A 1039 4.39 21.99 14.82
CA PRO A 1039 5.73 22.55 14.88
C PRO A 1039 5.77 23.88 15.64
N LYS A 1040 6.77 24.06 16.51
CA LYS A 1040 6.98 25.29 17.29
C LYS A 1040 7.98 26.20 16.58
N LEU A 1041 7.49 26.99 15.63
CA LEU A 1041 8.29 27.88 14.79
C LEU A 1041 8.94 29.03 15.57
N ASP A 1042 10.15 29.43 15.16
CA ASP A 1042 10.92 30.54 15.74
C ASP A 1042 11.69 31.32 14.66
N ASP A 1043 11.25 32.55 14.38
CA ASP A 1043 11.88 33.42 13.37
C ASP A 1043 12.89 34.43 13.95
N SER A 1044 13.27 34.29 15.22
CA SER A 1044 14.15 35.25 15.92
C SER A 1044 15.53 35.40 15.27
N ALA A 1045 16.11 34.32 14.75
CA ALA A 1045 17.39 34.35 14.03
C ALA A 1045 17.29 35.17 12.73
N LEU A 1046 16.22 34.99 11.95
CA LEU A 1046 15.98 35.77 10.74
C LEU A 1046 15.79 37.26 11.06
N ARG A 1047 15.01 37.57 12.10
CA ARG A 1047 14.79 38.95 12.56
C ARG A 1047 16.08 39.62 13.02
N THR A 1048 16.90 38.90 13.77
CA THR A 1048 18.22 39.38 14.21
C THR A 1048 19.12 39.67 13.02
N ALA A 1049 19.13 38.78 12.02
CA ALA A 1049 19.91 38.96 10.81
C ALA A 1049 19.41 40.13 9.93
N ALA A 1050 18.13 40.49 10.02
CA ALA A 1050 17.57 41.65 9.32
C ALA A 1050 17.90 43.00 10.00
N GLY A 1051 18.08 43.00 11.33
CA GLY A 1051 18.45 44.16 12.15
C GLY A 1051 17.50 45.35 12.01
N ASP A 1052 17.95 46.54 12.43
CA ASP A 1052 17.17 47.77 12.37
C ASP A 1052 16.87 48.24 10.94
N ALA A 1053 17.69 47.78 9.98
CA ALA A 1053 17.50 48.06 8.55
C ALA A 1053 16.32 47.30 7.93
N GLY A 1054 15.74 46.31 8.64
CA GLY A 1054 14.61 45.52 8.15
C GLY A 1054 14.94 44.74 6.86
N ARG A 1055 16.20 44.29 6.73
CA ARG A 1055 16.71 43.70 5.50
C ARG A 1055 17.72 42.60 5.79
N PHE A 1056 17.41 41.39 5.33
CA PHE A 1056 18.31 40.25 5.34
C PHE A 1056 18.84 39.99 3.93
N VAL A 1057 20.13 39.64 3.77
CA VAL A 1057 20.69 39.23 2.47
C VAL A 1057 20.93 37.72 2.51
N SER A 1058 20.25 36.99 1.63
CA SER A 1058 20.39 35.54 1.52
C SER A 1058 21.81 35.13 1.10
N PRO A 1059 22.24 33.87 1.36
CA PRO A 1059 23.50 33.34 0.85
C PRO A 1059 23.64 33.41 -0.69
N GLN A 1060 22.52 33.51 -1.40
CA GLN A 1060 22.45 33.68 -2.85
C GLN A 1060 22.68 35.13 -3.30
N GLY A 1061 22.88 36.07 -2.37
CA GLY A 1061 23.11 37.49 -2.65
C GLY A 1061 21.83 38.29 -2.91
N ILE A 1062 20.66 37.69 -2.71
CA ILE A 1062 19.36 38.35 -2.91
C ILE A 1062 18.97 39.04 -1.59
N PRO A 1063 18.73 40.36 -1.59
CA PRO A 1063 18.19 41.05 -0.43
C PRO A 1063 16.71 40.73 -0.24
N LEU A 1064 16.28 40.62 1.01
CA LEU A 1064 14.91 40.27 1.40
C LEU A 1064 14.48 41.24 2.50
N ALA A 1065 13.46 42.05 2.21
CA ALA A 1065 12.86 42.92 3.22
C ALA A 1065 12.02 42.08 4.20
N THR A 1066 12.31 42.22 5.49
CA THR A 1066 11.59 41.58 6.59
C THR A 1066 11.84 42.39 7.87
N PRO A 1067 10.86 42.56 8.77
CA PRO A 1067 11.08 43.30 10.02
C PRO A 1067 12.23 42.73 10.85
N GLY A 1068 12.95 43.63 11.54
CA GLY A 1068 13.98 43.29 12.52
C GLY A 1068 13.43 42.70 13.82
N PRO A 1069 14.25 42.65 14.90
CA PRO A 1069 13.85 42.10 16.19
C PRO A 1069 12.53 42.66 16.74
N GLY A 1070 11.73 41.80 17.38
CA GLY A 1070 10.42 42.14 17.96
C GLY A 1070 9.25 41.43 17.28
N ASP A 1071 8.03 41.86 17.61
CA ASP A 1071 6.78 41.14 17.29
C ASP A 1071 5.99 41.71 16.10
N LYS A 1072 6.64 42.46 15.20
CA LYS A 1072 5.95 43.00 14.02
C LYS A 1072 5.53 41.88 13.05
N PRO A 1073 4.33 41.96 12.44
CA PRO A 1073 3.91 41.10 11.34
C PRO A 1073 4.95 41.06 10.21
N ASN A 1074 5.18 39.88 9.62
CA ASN A 1074 6.22 39.66 8.60
C ASN A 1074 5.78 38.72 7.47
N VAL A 1075 4.48 38.45 7.34
CA VAL A 1075 3.96 37.57 6.29
C VAL A 1075 2.59 38.03 5.80
N VAL A 1076 2.37 37.88 4.50
CA VAL A 1076 1.06 38.02 3.84
C VAL A 1076 0.50 36.61 3.66
N PHE A 1077 -0.38 36.19 4.56
CA PHE A 1077 -1.08 34.91 4.42
C PHE A 1077 -2.27 35.01 3.49
N THR A 1078 -2.44 33.96 2.68
CA THR A 1078 -3.66 33.67 1.91
C THR A 1078 -4.07 32.23 2.15
N SER A 1079 -5.37 31.96 2.18
CA SER A 1079 -5.89 30.61 2.43
C SER A 1079 -7.34 30.46 1.99
N GLN A 1080 -7.78 29.23 1.75
CA GLN A 1080 -9.20 28.89 1.68
C GLN A 1080 -9.89 28.86 3.04
N TRP A 1081 -9.15 28.97 4.16
CA TRP A 1081 -9.71 29.32 5.47
C TRP A 1081 -10.21 30.77 5.52
N ASP A 1082 -11.18 31.07 6.38
CA ASP A 1082 -11.72 32.43 6.55
C ASP A 1082 -10.84 33.31 7.46
N ASN A 1083 -9.82 32.71 8.08
CA ASN A 1083 -8.78 33.42 8.84
C ASN A 1083 -8.02 34.43 7.96
N PHE A 1084 -7.91 34.18 6.65
CA PHE A 1084 -7.11 34.95 5.72
C PHE A 1084 -7.84 35.19 4.38
N PRO A 1085 -7.49 36.26 3.63
CA PRO A 1085 -8.03 36.46 2.30
C PRO A 1085 -7.64 35.32 1.34
N LYS A 1086 -8.50 35.03 0.35
CA LYS A 1086 -8.21 34.00 -0.66
C LYS A 1086 -7.08 34.43 -1.61
N GLU A 1087 -6.95 35.73 -1.83
CA GLU A 1087 -5.89 36.36 -2.61
C GLU A 1087 -5.55 37.76 -2.08
N VAL A 1088 -4.31 38.21 -2.31
CA VAL A 1088 -3.87 39.59 -2.04
C VAL A 1088 -3.11 40.10 -3.26
N ALA A 1089 -3.49 41.29 -3.74
CA ALA A 1089 -2.81 41.97 -4.84
C ALA A 1089 -1.99 43.17 -4.32
N ILE A 1090 -0.71 43.19 -4.65
CA ILE A 1090 0.28 44.20 -4.27
C ILE A 1090 0.64 44.99 -5.53
N PRO A 1091 0.45 46.33 -5.56
CA PRO A 1091 0.83 47.14 -6.71
C PRO A 1091 2.33 47.05 -7.01
N LEU A 1092 2.68 46.93 -8.29
CA LEU A 1092 4.05 47.03 -8.78
C LEU A 1092 4.14 48.16 -9.81
N ALA A 1093 5.34 48.71 -9.98
CA ALA A 1093 5.60 49.75 -10.97
C ALA A 1093 6.97 49.56 -11.64
N GLY A 1094 7.15 50.22 -12.77
CA GLY A 1094 8.38 50.17 -13.57
C GLY A 1094 8.53 48.85 -14.31
N ARG A 1095 9.76 48.51 -14.69
CA ARG A 1095 10.10 47.26 -15.40
C ARG A 1095 11.02 46.40 -14.54
N ALA A 1096 11.00 45.09 -14.74
CA ALA A 1096 11.91 44.16 -14.10
C ALA A 1096 12.17 42.96 -15.01
N ARG A 1097 13.36 42.38 -14.91
CA ARG A 1097 13.72 41.15 -15.64
C ARG A 1097 13.53 39.88 -14.79
N HIS A 1098 13.40 40.03 -13.48
CA HIS A 1098 13.29 38.91 -12.54
C HIS A 1098 12.60 39.32 -11.25
N VAL A 1099 11.99 38.37 -10.56
CA VAL A 1099 11.52 38.52 -9.18
C VAL A 1099 11.84 37.28 -8.34
N TRP A 1100 12.22 37.49 -7.07
CA TRP A 1100 12.36 36.43 -6.07
C TRP A 1100 11.34 36.60 -4.95
N PHE A 1101 10.90 35.47 -4.40
CA PHE A 1101 9.92 35.39 -3.33
C PHE A 1101 10.48 34.57 -2.17
N LEU A 1102 10.32 35.07 -0.95
CA LEU A 1102 10.47 34.23 0.24
C LEU A 1102 9.07 33.75 0.66
N VAL A 1103 8.83 32.45 0.54
CA VAL A 1103 7.50 31.85 0.71
C VAL A 1103 7.54 30.80 1.82
N ALA A 1104 6.61 30.85 2.76
CA ALA A 1104 6.49 29.88 3.85
C ALA A 1104 5.02 29.64 4.15
N GLY A 1105 4.64 28.38 4.36
CA GLY A 1105 3.24 28.03 4.62
C GLY A 1105 3.03 26.54 4.82
N SER A 1106 1.82 26.16 5.22
CA SER A 1106 1.46 24.76 5.52
C SER A 1106 0.84 24.08 4.30
N THR A 1107 1.16 22.81 4.12
CA THR A 1107 0.54 21.90 3.14
C THR A 1107 0.38 20.51 3.79
N HIS A 1108 -0.27 19.58 3.10
CA HIS A 1108 -0.49 18.22 3.57
C HIS A 1108 -0.18 17.23 2.43
N PRO A 1109 0.25 15.98 2.69
CA PRO A 1109 0.43 14.96 1.65
C PRO A 1109 -0.79 14.79 0.73
N MET A 1110 -2.01 14.91 1.27
CA MET A 1110 -3.26 14.86 0.47
C MET A 1110 -3.46 16.08 -0.44
N GLN A 1111 -2.58 17.09 -0.38
CA GLN A 1111 -2.53 18.23 -1.28
C GLN A 1111 -1.29 18.14 -2.19
N SER A 1112 -0.69 16.96 -2.35
CA SER A 1112 0.47 16.73 -3.21
C SER A 1112 0.06 16.50 -4.67
N GLN A 1113 0.97 16.75 -5.61
CA GLN A 1113 0.74 16.62 -7.06
C GLN A 1113 -0.32 17.59 -7.62
N LEU A 1114 -0.61 18.68 -6.91
CA LEU A 1114 -1.52 19.74 -7.36
C LEU A 1114 -1.05 21.13 -6.92
N ASP A 1115 -1.47 22.13 -7.67
CA ASP A 1115 -1.18 23.53 -7.35
C ASP A 1115 -1.92 23.95 -6.08
N ASN A 1116 -1.16 24.17 -5.01
CA ASN A 1116 -1.67 24.58 -3.70
C ASN A 1116 -1.96 26.09 -3.66
N GLY A 1117 -1.19 26.86 -4.40
CA GLY A 1117 -1.30 28.30 -4.56
C GLY A 1117 -0.53 28.80 -5.78
N GLU A 1118 -0.49 30.11 -5.97
CA GLU A 1118 0.21 30.71 -7.11
C GLU A 1118 0.67 32.14 -6.80
N MET A 1119 1.78 32.53 -7.43
CA MET A 1119 2.24 33.92 -7.54
C MET A 1119 2.03 34.39 -8.97
N ILE A 1120 1.31 35.50 -9.16
CA ILE A 1120 1.02 36.05 -10.49
C ILE A 1120 1.59 37.46 -10.57
N VAL A 1121 2.48 37.70 -11.53
CA VAL A 1121 2.96 39.05 -11.87
C VAL A 1121 2.22 39.55 -13.09
N GLY A 1122 1.33 40.52 -12.89
CA GLY A 1122 0.56 41.17 -13.95
C GLY A 1122 1.29 42.38 -14.54
N TYR A 1123 1.15 42.56 -15.85
CA TYR A 1123 1.67 43.69 -16.61
C TYR A 1123 0.56 44.72 -16.90
N ALA A 1124 0.95 45.97 -17.18
CA ALA A 1124 0.04 47.05 -17.55
C ALA A 1124 -0.71 46.76 -18.88
N ASP A 1125 -0.13 45.92 -19.74
CA ASP A 1125 -0.74 45.47 -21.01
C ASP A 1125 -1.77 44.34 -20.84
N GLY A 1126 -2.03 43.89 -19.61
CA GLY A 1126 -3.01 42.86 -19.29
C GLY A 1126 -2.49 41.42 -19.38
N ARG A 1127 -1.24 41.20 -19.80
CA ARG A 1127 -0.61 39.87 -19.73
C ARG A 1127 -0.04 39.60 -18.32
N SER A 1128 0.39 38.37 -18.04
CA SER A 1128 0.98 38.00 -16.76
C SER A 1128 1.97 36.84 -16.88
N GLU A 1129 2.88 36.76 -15.92
CA GLU A 1129 3.67 35.55 -15.63
C GLU A 1129 3.11 34.88 -14.36
N ARG A 1130 3.20 33.55 -14.28
CA ARG A 1130 2.65 32.74 -13.19
C ARG A 1130 3.70 31.77 -12.66
N LEU A 1131 3.85 31.72 -11.34
CA LEU A 1131 4.60 30.69 -10.63
C LEU A 1131 3.62 29.85 -9.80
N PRO A 1132 3.33 28.59 -10.16
CA PRO A 1132 2.58 27.68 -9.31
C PRO A 1132 3.37 27.27 -8.06
N LEU A 1133 2.68 27.18 -6.93
CA LEU A 1133 3.17 26.54 -5.72
C LEU A 1133 2.70 25.08 -5.73
N HIS A 1134 3.51 24.20 -6.30
CA HIS A 1134 3.21 22.80 -6.57
C HIS A 1134 4.09 21.87 -5.73
N ASN A 1135 3.49 21.15 -4.79
CA ASN A 1135 4.17 20.18 -3.95
C ASN A 1135 4.33 18.83 -4.71
N PRO A 1136 5.51 18.18 -4.72
CA PRO A 1136 6.76 18.54 -4.03
C PRO A 1136 7.76 19.32 -4.90
N THR A 1137 7.39 19.68 -6.13
CA THR A 1137 8.33 20.21 -7.13
C THR A 1137 8.80 21.65 -6.87
N THR A 1138 7.89 22.61 -6.72
CA THR A 1138 8.20 24.04 -6.59
C THR A 1138 7.94 24.57 -5.18
N TRP A 1139 7.12 23.91 -4.36
CA TRP A 1139 6.78 24.39 -3.03
C TRP A 1139 6.77 23.27 -1.98
N TRP A 1140 7.40 23.57 -0.84
CA TRP A 1140 7.68 22.61 0.22
C TRP A 1140 7.05 23.10 1.54
N PRO A 1141 6.60 22.18 2.41
CA PRO A 1141 6.02 22.52 3.71
C PRO A 1141 6.94 23.34 4.60
N ILE A 1142 6.34 24.19 5.46
CA ILE A 1142 7.08 24.99 6.44
C ILE A 1142 7.69 24.15 7.54
N GLU A 1143 7.09 23.01 7.90
CA GLU A 1143 7.52 22.15 9.00
C GLU A 1143 8.82 21.37 8.72
N GLY A 1144 9.28 21.30 7.47
CA GLY A 1144 10.52 20.62 7.15
C GLY A 1144 10.85 20.44 5.67
N ASP A 1145 11.97 19.77 5.44
CA ASP A 1145 12.43 19.35 4.12
C ASP A 1145 12.02 17.90 3.83
N TYR A 1146 11.81 17.56 2.55
CA TYR A 1146 11.61 16.17 2.13
C TYR A 1146 12.86 15.34 2.39
N ASN A 1147 12.65 14.09 2.81
CA ASN A 1147 13.70 13.08 2.80
C ASN A 1147 13.51 12.24 1.55
N LEU A 1148 14.07 12.68 0.42
CA LEU A 1148 13.82 12.05 -0.88
C LEU A 1148 14.12 10.54 -0.89
N ASP A 1149 15.18 10.11 -0.21
CA ASP A 1149 15.53 8.69 -0.10
C ASP A 1149 14.47 7.92 0.70
N ALA A 1150 14.05 8.45 1.86
CA ALA A 1150 13.05 7.78 2.70
C ALA A 1150 11.64 7.88 2.14
N ASP A 1151 11.27 9.00 1.52
CA ASP A 1151 9.96 9.20 0.90
C ASP A 1151 9.87 8.47 -0.46
N GLY A 1152 10.99 7.94 -0.96
CA GLY A 1152 11.07 7.11 -2.14
C GLY A 1152 11.00 7.87 -3.47
N PHE A 1153 10.75 9.17 -3.52
CA PHE A 1153 10.58 9.90 -4.78
C PHE A 1153 11.76 10.82 -5.11
N CYS A 1154 11.93 11.13 -6.39
CA CYS A 1154 12.85 12.15 -6.87
C CYS A 1154 12.09 13.40 -7.30
N ILE A 1155 12.70 14.57 -7.11
CA ILE A 1155 12.22 15.83 -7.68
C ILE A 1155 13.09 16.15 -8.91
N PRO A 1156 12.52 16.49 -10.07
CA PRO A 1156 13.30 16.90 -11.22
C PRO A 1156 13.95 18.28 -10.97
N GLY A 1157 15.26 18.37 -11.19
CA GLY A 1157 16.02 19.63 -11.10
C GLY A 1157 16.57 19.99 -9.71
N PRO A 1158 17.30 21.11 -9.58
CA PRO A 1158 17.89 21.54 -8.32
C PRO A 1158 16.83 22.09 -7.35
N HIS A 1159 17.01 21.81 -6.06
CA HIS A 1159 16.07 22.25 -5.02
C HIS A 1159 16.16 23.77 -4.77
N PRO A 1160 15.02 24.44 -4.51
CA PRO A 1160 15.04 25.83 -4.09
C PRO A 1160 15.74 25.99 -2.72
N PRO A 1161 16.51 27.06 -2.51
CA PRO A 1161 17.14 27.33 -1.22
C PRO A 1161 16.11 27.46 -0.10
N ARG A 1162 16.45 26.96 1.08
CA ARG A 1162 15.62 27.04 2.27
C ARG A 1162 16.26 27.99 3.30
N ILE A 1163 15.45 28.84 3.92
CA ILE A 1163 15.85 29.75 5.01
C ILE A 1163 15.33 29.19 6.34
N ASP A 1164 16.21 29.12 7.34
CA ASP A 1164 15.93 28.60 8.68
C ASP A 1164 14.96 29.51 9.48
N LEU A 1165 13.90 28.92 10.02
CA LEU A 1165 12.92 29.53 10.93
C LEU A 1165 12.79 28.69 12.23
N GLY A 1166 13.91 28.15 12.73
CA GLY A 1166 13.97 27.25 13.88
C GLY A 1166 13.42 25.87 13.52
N ALA A 1167 12.30 25.48 14.13
CA ALA A 1167 11.58 24.24 13.81
C ALA A 1167 10.81 24.29 12.47
N GLY A 1168 11.13 25.24 11.59
CA GLY A 1168 10.58 25.31 10.24
C GLY A 1168 11.50 25.98 9.23
N ARG A 1169 11.04 26.08 7.99
CA ARG A 1169 11.83 26.52 6.83
C ARG A 1169 10.98 27.34 5.84
N ALA A 1170 11.47 28.50 5.43
CA ALA A 1170 10.92 29.24 4.29
C ALA A 1170 11.63 28.83 2.99
N THR A 1171 10.94 28.88 1.86
CA THR A 1171 11.46 28.52 0.54
C THR A 1171 11.72 29.78 -0.27
N LEU A 1172 12.93 29.91 -0.82
CA LEU A 1172 13.27 30.96 -1.76
C LEU A 1172 12.91 30.51 -3.19
N LEU A 1173 11.96 31.20 -3.80
CA LEU A 1173 11.47 30.91 -5.15
C LEU A 1173 11.74 32.09 -6.08
N ASP A 1174 11.62 31.86 -7.38
CA ASP A 1174 11.88 32.88 -8.38
C ASP A 1174 10.96 32.77 -9.60
N LEU A 1175 10.83 33.87 -10.33
CA LEU A 1175 10.07 33.93 -11.58
C LEU A 1175 10.78 34.90 -12.55
N PRO A 1176 11.25 34.40 -13.71
CA PRO A 1176 11.72 35.25 -14.79
C PRO A 1176 10.60 36.18 -15.29
N LEU A 1177 10.92 37.44 -15.56
CA LEU A 1177 9.96 38.45 -16.05
C LEU A 1177 10.39 39.03 -17.39
N ASN A 1178 9.42 39.54 -18.15
CA ASN A 1178 9.70 40.26 -19.38
C ASN A 1178 10.20 41.70 -19.09
N PRO A 1179 11.49 42.03 -19.37
CA PRO A 1179 12.06 43.34 -19.06
C PRO A 1179 11.51 44.49 -19.91
N GLU A 1180 10.82 44.20 -21.01
CA GLU A 1180 10.27 45.22 -21.91
C GLU A 1180 8.88 45.71 -21.48
N ARG A 1181 8.29 45.09 -20.46
CA ARG A 1181 6.92 45.34 -20.04
C ARG A 1181 6.84 46.07 -18.72
N GLU A 1182 5.90 47.00 -18.66
CA GLU A 1182 5.57 47.71 -17.43
C GLU A 1182 4.77 46.81 -16.49
N LEU A 1183 5.25 46.67 -15.26
CA LEU A 1183 4.60 45.92 -14.19
C LEU A 1183 3.36 46.65 -13.69
N ARG A 1184 2.38 45.87 -13.20
CA ARG A 1184 1.16 46.39 -12.59
C ARG A 1184 0.93 45.85 -11.18
N SER A 1185 1.10 44.55 -10.97
CA SER A 1185 0.77 43.93 -9.67
C SER A 1185 1.45 42.57 -9.46
N LEU A 1186 1.71 42.23 -8.20
CA LEU A 1186 1.98 40.88 -7.71
C LEU A 1186 0.74 40.38 -6.98
N THR A 1187 0.17 39.25 -7.41
CA THR A 1187 -0.94 38.59 -6.71
C THR A 1187 -0.46 37.29 -6.08
N VAL A 1188 -0.74 37.10 -4.79
CA VAL A 1188 -0.59 35.82 -4.08
C VAL A 1188 -1.98 35.24 -3.92
N ARG A 1189 -2.18 33.98 -4.31
CA ARG A 1189 -3.49 33.30 -4.20
C ARG A 1189 -3.33 31.88 -3.68
N CYS A 1190 -4.18 31.47 -2.74
CA CYS A 1190 -4.29 30.08 -2.31
C CYS A 1190 -5.39 29.37 -3.10
N LEU A 1191 -5.12 28.15 -3.57
CA LEU A 1191 -6.02 27.37 -4.42
C LEU A 1191 -6.55 26.10 -3.75
N ALA A 1192 -5.78 25.50 -2.84
CA ALA A 1192 -6.13 24.26 -2.16
C ALA A 1192 -6.83 24.53 -0.81
N ASN A 1193 -7.73 23.63 -0.43
CA ASN A 1193 -8.28 23.60 0.92
C ASN A 1193 -7.18 23.19 1.93
N GLU A 1194 -7.36 23.55 3.20
CA GLU A 1194 -6.48 23.16 4.32
C GLU A 1194 -5.02 23.69 4.25
N VAL A 1195 -4.69 24.43 3.18
CA VAL A 1195 -3.39 25.04 2.92
C VAL A 1195 -3.38 26.52 3.33
N VAL A 1196 -2.26 26.97 3.89
CA VAL A 1196 -1.97 28.39 4.12
C VAL A 1196 -0.71 28.75 3.36
N VAL A 1197 -0.80 29.72 2.45
CA VAL A 1197 0.34 30.25 1.68
C VAL A 1197 0.75 31.58 2.28
N GLY A 1198 2.02 31.72 2.67
CA GLY A 1198 2.58 32.97 3.20
C GLY A 1198 3.69 33.56 2.33
N LEU A 1199 3.50 34.79 1.85
CA LEU A 1199 4.56 35.58 1.22
C LEU A 1199 5.24 36.46 2.28
N MET A 1200 6.51 36.20 2.57
CA MET A 1200 7.29 36.95 3.57
C MET A 1200 8.09 38.10 2.94
N SER A 1201 8.55 37.94 1.70
CA SER A 1201 9.34 38.97 1.01
C SER A 1201 9.26 38.80 -0.50
N ALA A 1202 9.39 39.90 -1.25
CA ALA A 1202 9.54 39.89 -2.70
C ALA A 1202 10.60 40.91 -3.13
N THR A 1203 11.44 40.55 -4.11
CA THR A 1203 12.53 41.42 -4.61
C THR A 1203 12.62 41.38 -6.12
N LEU A 1204 12.62 42.54 -6.74
CA LEU A 1204 12.73 42.73 -8.18
C LEU A 1204 14.19 42.93 -8.60
N LEU A 1205 14.56 42.35 -9.74
CA LEU A 1205 15.76 42.76 -10.47
C LEU A 1205 15.38 43.78 -11.54
N ARG A 1206 15.82 45.02 -11.36
CA ARG A 1206 15.63 46.07 -12.37
C ARG A 1206 16.51 45.79 -13.61
N PRO A 1207 16.09 46.29 -14.81
CA PRO A 1207 16.78 46.06 -16.07
C PRO A 1207 18.26 46.45 -16.07
#